data_AF-A0A8H6DHX7-F1
#
_entry.id   AF-A0A8H6DHX7-F1
#
_cell.length_a   1.000
_cell.length_b   1.000
_cell.length_c   1.000
_cell.angle_alpha   90.00
_cell.angle_beta   90.00
_cell.angle_gamma   90.00
#
_symmetry.space_group_name_H-M   'P 1'
#
loop_
_entity.id
_entity.type
_entity.pdbx_description
1 polymer ?
#
loop_
_entity_poly.entity_id
_entity_poly.type
_entity_poly.pdbx_seq_one_letter_code
_entity_poly.pdbx_strand_id
1 'polypeptide(L)'
;MAHAFDISPEKRASRASFIWRQLFVTPLPVSTDQVNLEGRTALVTGATGGIGLEITRQLLGLGCKVIMGVRDERKGESVRQDLIQEGNLNDDMVQVWKLDLSSYQSITAFAASAKTLDNLNIAILNAGIYKVSEAFSPTGYEEGMQINYLSNILLLISLLPLIKKNAPAGDTGHICLVSSDTAAWAKFEERNSKPLLPEFKKPMKTWDMGERYGTTKLLGQLFVTALSKRVSSVTLSCANPGLCGGGSDLAREAKGILRFAHKIQCLVLSRTCAVGARTIVHSVTTLHRQSHGHYVEGDKIQPMAPIVYQDDGKDLAERLYQETLEELSFAGLWLSPRPVRRTETPSEPRMLSQNGAALFEFHYERDGRLAVRETHYAENKLVQDGRSGPPLHIHCGQTEYFQVESGTLAVIRNGKKSTLTKGGGITKIPPGTRFWAEAPVTEDLVFRVWAEPQNLDRGFDEAFLRNYLGYLRDCEEQNIRPSVFQLALLGWSGDTLLSPPWWVPLWMLRLFHFILAHMVGRLFLGSPTNAIALNISHPHSANLRYLLTNEYNEWSSNTSINFAGTSDFFASTERWTTFSAPSYAAVISPGTEEDVAQIFSVTNHRPRLETGSAPCPSFIGVTLGGGVGRFQGVYGLLADALISVRLVTANGEVLEVSRSSHPDLFWAIRGAGANFGVVTSTTYSVHPLTNNGDMFVAEFIVPPRRWSQYLRTMESMSPLPAELSSLLLNSFNTTTNQTQLFAHWAYKGPETEARKHLSPILNMNLTATQMRVVPWNRLVENTFAGAAVTVCEPNSNRNLYTLSMKNYSASTWEAVASKLATFYARYPQARSSSLLYEFFPNQAMAAIPLDETAFPRRDTTAYINLILTSSIHNSETDNALAMFGEEIRRDVAATSRYPEITTFVNYAHGDETLEQIYGKDKLARLAALKKIWDPKEVFSFNNGLPTTYP
;
A
#
# COMPACT_ATOMS: atom_id res chain seq x y z
N MET A 1 -4.13 22.61 -19.08
CA MET A 1 -4.05 23.69 -20.08
C MET A 1 -2.68 24.33 -19.98
N ALA A 2 -1.99 24.59 -21.10
CA ALA A 2 -0.69 25.28 -21.07
C ALA A 2 -0.89 26.71 -20.56
N HIS A 3 -0.14 27.12 -19.55
CA HIS A 3 -0.14 28.51 -19.09
C HIS A 3 0.35 29.38 -20.26
N ALA A 4 -0.48 30.29 -20.76
CA ALA A 4 -0.06 31.24 -21.77
C ALA A 4 0.85 32.28 -21.11
N PHE A 5 2.12 32.32 -21.50
CA PHE A 5 3.06 33.34 -21.04
C PHE A 5 2.89 34.63 -21.86
N ASP A 6 3.13 35.77 -21.22
CA ASP A 6 3.15 37.10 -21.85
C ASP A 6 4.39 37.33 -22.74
N ILE A 7 5.37 36.41 -22.66
CA ILE A 7 6.64 36.44 -23.39
C ILE A 7 7.04 35.02 -23.82
N SER A 8 7.63 34.88 -25.01
CA SER A 8 8.13 33.57 -25.44
C SER A 8 9.35 33.13 -24.61
N PRO A 9 9.57 31.81 -24.43
CA PRO A 9 10.75 31.29 -23.73
C PRO A 9 12.07 31.84 -24.28
N GLU A 10 12.22 31.95 -25.61
CA GLU A 10 13.43 32.42 -26.29
C GLU A 10 13.68 33.90 -26.02
N LYS A 11 12.63 34.73 -26.16
CA LYS A 11 12.74 36.17 -25.93
C LYS A 11 13.07 36.45 -24.47
N ARG A 12 12.44 35.72 -23.54
CA ARG A 12 12.70 35.82 -22.10
C ARG A 12 14.13 35.44 -21.75
N ALA A 13 14.64 34.36 -22.34
CA ALA A 13 15.98 33.82 -22.13
C ALA A 13 17.10 34.65 -22.76
N SER A 14 16.80 35.64 -23.61
CA SER A 14 17.84 36.45 -24.26
C SER A 14 18.66 37.27 -23.25
N ARG A 15 19.95 37.48 -23.56
CA ARG A 15 20.84 38.32 -22.74
C ARG A 15 20.33 39.76 -22.64
N ALA A 16 19.70 40.29 -23.70
CA ALA A 16 19.11 41.62 -23.69
C ALA A 16 17.96 41.72 -22.67
N SER A 17 17.06 40.73 -22.63
CA SER A 17 15.99 40.67 -21.64
C SER A 17 16.53 40.51 -20.21
N PHE A 18 17.59 39.72 -20.02
CA PHE A 18 18.29 39.64 -18.73
C PHE A 18 18.85 41.00 -18.27
N ILE A 19 19.61 41.69 -19.14
CA ILE A 19 20.19 43.01 -18.82
C ILE A 19 19.08 44.01 -18.50
N TRP A 20 18.00 44.01 -19.29
CA TRP A 20 16.86 44.90 -19.05
C TRP A 20 16.22 44.63 -17.69
N ARG A 21 15.98 43.36 -17.31
CA ARG A 21 15.44 43.02 -15.99
C ARG A 21 16.38 43.43 -14.86
N GLN A 22 17.70 43.27 -15.03
CA GLN A 22 18.67 43.65 -14.01
C GLN A 22 18.70 45.16 -13.75
N LEU A 23 18.54 45.97 -14.80
CA LEU A 23 18.62 47.44 -14.71
C LEU A 23 17.29 48.10 -14.37
N PHE A 24 16.16 47.53 -14.81
CA PHE A 24 14.87 48.24 -14.80
C PHE A 24 13.74 47.52 -14.06
N VAL A 25 13.95 46.27 -13.61
CA VAL A 25 12.93 45.53 -12.83
C VAL A 25 13.44 45.32 -11.41
N THR A 26 12.66 45.80 -10.44
CA THR A 26 12.92 45.58 -9.01
C THR A 26 11.73 44.84 -8.41
N PRO A 27 11.90 43.57 -8.00
CA PRO A 27 10.85 42.84 -7.29
C PRO A 27 10.40 43.61 -6.04
N LEU A 28 9.08 43.67 -5.84
CA LEU A 28 8.49 44.32 -4.67
C LEU A 28 8.82 43.56 -3.38
N PRO A 29 8.89 44.22 -2.22
CA PRO A 29 8.92 43.53 -0.94
C PRO A 29 7.55 42.90 -0.64
N VAL A 30 7.54 41.73 -0.01
CA VAL A 30 6.32 41.13 0.54
C VAL A 30 6.10 41.74 1.93
N SER A 31 4.91 42.30 2.20
CA SER A 31 4.56 42.84 3.51
C SER A 31 3.69 41.87 4.32
N THR A 32 3.69 42.05 5.64
CA THR A 32 2.83 41.30 6.58
C THR A 32 1.33 41.52 6.32
N ASP A 33 0.96 42.68 5.77
CA ASP A 33 -0.42 42.98 5.35
C ASP A 33 -0.88 42.10 4.18
N GLN A 34 0.07 41.60 3.37
CA GLN A 34 -0.21 40.72 2.23
C GLN A 34 -0.13 39.24 2.60
N VAL A 35 0.84 38.87 3.44
CA VAL A 35 1.11 37.48 3.81
C VAL A 35 1.53 37.41 5.28
N ASN A 36 0.84 36.58 6.07
CA ASN A 36 1.25 36.21 7.42
C ASN A 36 1.65 34.71 7.45
N LEU A 37 2.86 34.42 7.92
CA LEU A 37 3.42 33.07 8.05
C LEU A 37 3.57 32.62 9.51
N GLU A 38 2.91 33.27 10.46
CA GLU A 38 2.85 32.84 11.85
C GLU A 38 2.41 31.37 11.97
N GLY A 39 3.08 30.63 12.85
CA GLY A 39 2.87 29.18 13.04
C GLY A 39 3.48 28.28 11.95
N ARG A 40 3.96 28.85 10.83
CA ARG A 40 4.64 28.08 9.77
C ARG A 40 6.14 27.99 10.01
N THR A 41 6.75 26.87 9.62
CA THR A 41 8.21 26.67 9.62
C THR A 41 8.76 26.51 8.21
N ALA A 42 9.87 27.20 7.92
CA ALA A 42 10.59 27.14 6.67
C ALA A 42 12.02 26.59 6.84
N LEU A 43 12.46 25.72 5.94
CA LEU A 43 13.86 25.35 5.77
C LEU A 43 14.50 26.26 4.72
N VAL A 44 15.63 26.88 5.05
CA VAL A 44 16.48 27.61 4.09
C VAL A 44 17.87 26.99 4.06
N THR A 45 18.29 26.51 2.90
CA THR A 45 19.64 25.94 2.71
C THR A 45 20.65 27.03 2.30
N GLY A 46 21.87 26.95 2.83
CA GLY A 46 22.90 27.97 2.56
C GLY A 46 22.56 29.32 3.19
N ALA A 47 21.93 29.30 4.37
CA ALA A 47 21.36 30.47 5.03
C ALA A 47 22.37 31.41 5.73
N THR A 48 23.67 31.07 5.75
CA THR A 48 24.70 31.82 6.53
C THR A 48 25.28 33.05 5.82
N GLY A 49 24.79 33.40 4.63
CA GLY A 49 25.27 34.55 3.88
C GLY A 49 24.52 34.79 2.58
N GLY A 50 24.76 35.96 1.98
CA GLY A 50 24.19 36.35 0.69
C GLY A 50 22.67 36.22 0.60
N ILE A 51 22.19 35.60 -0.47
CA ILE A 51 20.76 35.46 -0.76
C ILE A 51 20.05 34.61 0.30
N GLY A 52 20.67 33.54 0.78
CA GLY A 52 20.08 32.64 1.78
C GLY A 52 19.83 33.34 3.12
N LEU A 53 20.74 34.22 3.53
CA LEU A 53 20.58 35.04 4.74
C LEU A 53 19.42 36.02 4.58
N GLU A 54 19.32 36.69 3.42
CA GLU A 54 18.25 37.65 3.17
C GLU A 54 16.87 36.99 3.00
N ILE A 55 16.80 35.78 2.45
CA ILE A 55 15.58 34.96 2.45
C ILE A 55 15.16 34.68 3.91
N THR A 56 16.11 34.26 4.74
CA THR A 56 15.86 33.97 6.16
C THR A 56 15.31 35.21 6.87
N ARG A 57 15.97 36.36 6.72
CA ARG A 57 15.52 37.64 7.31
C ARG A 57 14.12 38.04 6.85
N GLN A 58 13.81 37.88 5.56
CA GLN A 58 12.49 38.23 5.03
C GLN A 58 11.39 37.28 5.51
N LEU A 59 11.64 35.97 5.60
CA LEU A 59 10.66 35.02 6.14
C LEU A 59 10.40 35.26 7.63
N LEU A 60 11.43 35.57 8.42
CA LEU A 60 11.28 35.95 9.83
C LEU A 60 10.44 37.22 9.98
N GLY A 61 10.66 38.22 9.11
CA GLY A 61 9.85 39.44 9.07
C GLY A 61 8.38 39.22 8.71
N LEU A 62 8.03 38.06 8.14
CA LEU A 62 6.65 37.64 7.87
C LEU A 62 6.07 36.73 8.97
N GLY A 63 6.77 36.57 10.10
CA GLY A 63 6.35 35.73 11.24
C GLY A 63 6.68 34.24 11.10
N CYS A 64 7.44 33.83 10.08
CA CYS A 64 7.80 32.43 9.87
C CYS A 64 8.97 31.99 10.75
N LYS A 65 8.87 30.81 11.38
CA LYS A 65 10.01 30.16 12.02
C LYS A 65 10.96 29.61 10.96
N VAL A 66 12.27 29.81 11.10
CA VAL A 66 13.25 29.37 10.09
C VAL A 66 14.27 28.38 10.65
N ILE A 67 14.38 27.24 9.97
CA ILE A 67 15.47 26.28 10.14
C ILE A 67 16.54 26.59 9.09
N MET A 68 17.70 27.01 9.55
CA MET A 68 18.89 27.28 8.76
C MET A 68 19.66 25.96 8.54
N GLY A 69 19.59 25.42 7.33
CA GLY A 69 20.40 24.28 6.91
C GLY A 69 21.82 24.74 6.55
N VAL A 70 22.81 24.41 7.39
CA VAL A 70 24.17 24.94 7.28
C VAL A 70 25.24 23.86 7.30
N ARG A 71 26.31 24.08 6.54
CA ARG A 71 27.49 23.20 6.56
C ARG A 71 28.34 23.40 7.82
N ASP A 72 28.52 24.65 8.26
CA ASP A 72 29.29 25.00 9.45
C ASP A 72 28.34 25.56 10.52
N GLU A 73 28.09 24.76 11.56
CA GLU A 73 27.16 25.08 12.63
C GLU A 73 27.63 26.26 13.48
N ARG A 74 28.95 26.45 13.65
CA ARG A 74 29.47 27.60 14.41
C ARG A 74 29.20 28.91 13.68
N LYS A 75 29.42 28.93 12.37
CA LYS A 75 29.04 30.09 11.54
C LYS A 75 27.53 30.29 11.54
N GLY A 76 26.76 29.20 11.46
CA GLY A 76 25.30 29.24 11.54
C GLY A 76 24.79 29.87 12.83
N GLU A 77 25.33 29.45 13.97
CA GLU A 77 24.93 29.94 15.28
C GLU A 77 25.27 31.42 15.46
N SER A 78 26.45 31.86 15.00
CA SER A 78 26.79 33.28 14.99
C SER A 78 25.77 34.12 14.22
N VAL A 79 25.39 33.68 13.01
CA VAL A 79 24.41 34.40 12.18
C VAL A 79 23.00 34.35 12.80
N ARG A 80 22.63 33.25 13.46
CA ARG A 80 21.37 33.13 14.20
C ARG A 80 21.29 34.17 15.30
N GLN A 81 22.35 34.35 16.09
CA GLN A 81 22.38 35.37 17.16
C GLN A 81 22.21 36.78 16.60
N ASP A 82 22.89 37.09 15.49
CA ASP A 82 22.74 38.38 14.81
C ASP A 82 21.29 38.61 14.35
N LEU A 83 20.65 37.61 13.73
CA LEU A 83 19.25 37.69 13.28
C LEU A 83 18.25 37.88 14.43
N ILE A 84 18.44 37.17 15.54
CA ILE A 84 17.59 37.30 16.74
C ILE A 84 17.72 38.71 17.32
N GLN A 85 18.94 39.24 17.43
CA GLN A 85 19.21 40.57 17.96
C GLN A 85 18.69 41.67 17.03
N GLU A 86 18.96 41.58 15.72
CA GLU A 86 18.51 42.55 14.71
C GLU A 86 16.98 42.65 14.65
N GLY A 87 16.29 41.52 14.75
CA GLY A 87 14.83 41.43 14.63
C GLY A 87 14.05 41.52 15.94
N ASN A 88 14.73 41.57 17.10
CA ASN A 88 14.12 41.43 18.42
C ASN A 88 13.16 40.22 18.51
N LEU A 89 13.66 39.06 18.05
CA LEU A 89 12.87 37.82 17.89
C LEU A 89 12.99 36.93 19.13
N ASN A 90 12.02 36.02 19.32
CA ASN A 90 12.19 34.94 20.31
C ASN A 90 13.28 33.96 19.86
N ASP A 91 13.97 33.37 20.84
CA ASP A 91 15.09 32.45 20.60
C ASP A 91 14.70 31.24 19.73
N ASP A 92 13.45 30.79 19.83
CA ASP A 92 12.95 29.62 19.10
C ASP A 92 12.56 29.90 17.63
N MET A 93 12.55 31.18 17.20
CA MET A 93 12.18 31.58 15.83
C MET A 93 13.22 31.19 14.78
N VAL A 94 14.46 31.00 15.18
CA VAL A 94 15.57 30.61 14.28
C VAL A 94 16.26 29.38 14.86
N GLN A 95 16.49 28.36 14.05
CA GLN A 95 17.24 27.16 14.44
C GLN A 95 18.36 26.88 13.45
N VAL A 96 19.46 26.33 13.93
CA VAL A 96 20.61 25.96 13.10
C VAL A 96 20.73 24.44 13.07
N TRP A 97 20.64 23.86 11.88
CA TRP A 97 20.70 22.42 11.68
C TRP A 97 21.83 22.07 10.71
N LYS A 98 22.61 21.04 11.03
CA LYS A 98 23.67 20.52 10.17
C LYS A 98 23.09 19.99 8.86
N LEU A 99 23.56 20.53 7.75
CA LEU A 99 23.24 20.05 6.41
C LEU A 99 24.43 20.32 5.47
N ASP A 100 25.10 19.25 5.07
CA ASP A 100 26.22 19.30 4.12
C ASP A 100 25.87 18.64 2.79
N LEU A 101 25.59 19.47 1.78
CA LEU A 101 25.19 18.99 0.45
C LEU A 101 26.32 18.30 -0.33
N SER A 102 27.56 18.24 0.15
CA SER A 102 28.57 17.36 -0.46
C SER A 102 28.45 15.90 0.01
N SER A 103 27.56 15.60 0.95
CA SER A 103 27.41 14.25 1.53
C SER A 103 25.96 13.79 1.51
N TYR A 104 25.67 12.72 0.77
CA TYR A 104 24.37 12.07 0.80
C TYR A 104 23.96 11.60 2.20
N GLN A 105 24.92 11.13 3.01
CA GLN A 105 24.65 10.73 4.39
C GLN A 105 24.19 11.90 5.26
N SER A 106 24.77 13.08 5.05
CA SER A 106 24.35 14.30 5.75
C SER A 106 22.90 14.68 5.40
N ILE A 107 22.55 14.55 4.12
CA ILE A 107 21.20 14.85 3.61
C ILE A 107 20.16 13.86 4.14
N THR A 108 20.47 12.56 4.14
CA THR A 108 19.52 11.55 4.65
C THR A 108 19.37 11.62 6.17
N ALA A 109 20.44 11.93 6.92
CA ALA A 109 20.37 12.18 8.36
C ALA A 109 19.57 13.44 8.71
N PHE A 110 19.77 14.53 7.95
CA PHE A 110 18.97 15.75 8.06
C PHE A 110 17.49 15.45 7.80
N ALA A 111 17.18 14.76 6.70
CA ALA A 111 15.80 14.41 6.35
C ALA A 111 15.14 13.50 7.40
N ALA A 112 15.89 12.55 7.98
CA ALA A 112 15.40 11.71 9.08
C ALA A 112 15.07 12.55 10.32
N SER A 113 15.93 13.50 10.68
CA SER A 113 15.70 14.41 11.81
C SER A 113 14.49 15.32 11.57
N ALA A 114 14.34 15.81 10.33
CA ALA A 114 13.24 16.70 9.95
C ALA A 114 11.86 16.04 10.09
N LYS A 115 11.76 14.70 10.03
CA LYS A 115 10.48 13.98 10.21
C LYS A 115 9.80 14.24 11.56
N THR A 116 10.55 14.71 12.56
CA THR A 116 10.04 15.08 13.89
C THR A 116 9.33 16.43 13.91
N LEU A 117 9.42 17.22 12.84
CA LEU A 117 8.79 18.54 12.75
C LEU A 117 7.33 18.41 12.32
N ASP A 118 6.42 18.98 13.09
CA ASP A 118 4.97 18.94 12.80
C ASP A 118 4.48 20.13 11.94
N ASN A 119 5.36 21.10 11.66
CA ASN A 119 4.99 22.33 10.95
C ASN A 119 6.03 22.80 9.92
N LEU A 120 6.85 21.91 9.36
CA LEU A 120 7.71 22.28 8.21
C LEU A 120 6.86 22.35 6.93
N ASN A 121 6.51 23.57 6.51
CA ASN A 121 5.62 23.81 5.35
C ASN A 121 6.37 24.31 4.11
N ILE A 122 7.52 24.97 4.30
CA ILE A 122 8.27 25.62 3.22
C ILE A 122 9.70 25.05 3.21
N ALA A 123 10.22 24.69 2.04
CA ALA A 123 11.64 24.43 1.85
C ALA A 123 12.21 25.21 0.67
N ILE A 124 13.26 25.98 0.93
CA ILE A 124 13.98 26.77 -0.06
C ILE A 124 15.36 26.16 -0.25
N LEU A 125 15.51 25.48 -1.39
CA LEU A 125 16.73 24.80 -1.81
C LEU A 125 17.63 25.79 -2.55
N ASN A 126 18.19 26.72 -1.77
CA ASN A 126 19.03 27.83 -2.23
C ASN A 126 20.52 27.47 -2.35
N ALA A 127 21.01 26.52 -1.55
CA ALA A 127 22.43 26.20 -1.53
C ALA A 127 22.94 25.73 -2.90
N GLY A 128 24.06 26.32 -3.32
CA GLY A 128 24.74 25.98 -4.56
C GLY A 128 26.15 26.60 -4.60
N ILE A 129 26.95 26.13 -5.54
CA ILE A 129 28.34 26.54 -5.73
C ILE A 129 28.63 26.86 -7.20
N TYR A 130 29.56 27.77 -7.42
CA TYR A 130 30.15 28.05 -8.72
C TYR A 130 31.65 27.73 -8.66
N LYS A 131 32.04 26.64 -9.33
CA LYS A 131 33.41 26.09 -9.29
C LYS A 131 34.30 26.80 -10.30
N VAL A 132 35.45 27.30 -9.85
CA VAL A 132 36.44 27.94 -10.75
C VAL A 132 37.31 26.88 -11.44
N SER A 133 37.56 25.77 -10.76
CA SER A 133 38.29 24.62 -11.29
C SER A 133 37.48 23.33 -11.12
N GLU A 134 37.61 22.42 -12.08
CA GLU A 134 37.00 21.10 -12.03
C GLU A 134 37.49 20.32 -10.80
N ALA A 135 36.55 19.75 -10.04
CA ALA A 135 36.82 18.90 -8.90
C ALA A 135 35.72 17.84 -8.79
N PHE A 136 36.06 16.69 -8.23
CA PHE A 136 35.13 15.57 -8.09
C PHE A 136 34.88 15.27 -6.62
N SER A 137 33.62 15.03 -6.30
CA SER A 137 33.17 14.61 -4.98
C SER A 137 33.46 13.11 -4.74
N PRO A 138 33.37 12.62 -3.48
CA PRO A 138 33.60 11.21 -3.16
C PRO A 138 32.67 10.22 -3.89
N THR A 139 31.53 10.68 -4.40
CA THR A 139 30.58 9.88 -5.20
C THR A 139 31.02 9.72 -6.66
N GLY A 140 32.11 10.38 -7.04
CA GLY A 140 32.67 10.38 -8.39
C GLY A 140 32.04 11.41 -9.34
N TYR A 141 31.05 12.19 -8.90
CA TYR A 141 30.49 13.30 -9.69
C TYR A 141 31.28 14.58 -9.51
N GLU A 142 31.33 15.41 -10.55
CA GLU A 142 31.80 16.80 -10.46
C GLU A 142 31.08 17.54 -9.31
N GLU A 143 31.82 18.29 -8.50
CA GLU A 143 31.31 18.87 -7.24
C GLU A 143 30.09 19.78 -7.45
N GLY A 144 30.08 20.60 -8.51
CA GLY A 144 28.95 21.42 -8.91
C GLY A 144 27.73 20.57 -9.23
N MET A 145 27.88 19.51 -10.01
CA MET A 145 26.82 18.52 -10.30
C MET A 145 26.29 17.83 -9.05
N GLN A 146 27.20 17.40 -8.16
CA GLN A 146 26.85 16.77 -6.89
C GLN A 146 26.01 17.71 -6.02
N ILE A 147 26.46 18.95 -5.80
CA ILE A 147 25.82 19.88 -4.85
C ILE A 147 24.61 20.57 -5.49
N ASN A 148 24.77 21.17 -6.67
CA ASN A 148 23.73 22.02 -7.26
C ASN A 148 22.54 21.21 -7.76
N TYR A 149 22.78 19.98 -8.23
CA TYR A 149 21.74 19.11 -8.80
C TYR A 149 21.43 17.92 -7.89
N LEU A 150 22.27 16.88 -7.86
CA LEU A 150 21.91 15.59 -7.24
C LEU A 150 21.53 15.71 -5.77
N SER A 151 22.27 16.49 -5.00
CA SER A 151 22.04 16.65 -3.56
C SER A 151 20.82 17.51 -3.23
N ASN A 152 20.59 18.57 -4.01
CA ASN A 152 19.36 19.35 -3.90
C ASN A 152 18.13 18.52 -4.30
N ILE A 153 18.23 17.67 -5.33
CA ILE A 153 17.14 16.77 -5.72
C ILE A 153 16.91 15.68 -4.68
N LEU A 154 17.97 15.09 -4.11
CA LEU A 154 17.84 14.14 -3.01
C LEU A 154 17.12 14.77 -1.81
N LEU A 155 17.50 15.99 -1.41
CA LEU A 155 16.85 16.72 -0.34
C LEU A 155 15.39 17.06 -0.67
N LEU A 156 15.12 17.52 -1.91
CA LEU A 156 13.77 17.79 -2.41
C LEU A 156 12.88 16.56 -2.25
N ILE A 157 13.30 15.41 -2.79
CA ILE A 157 12.49 14.20 -2.77
C ILE A 157 12.33 13.67 -1.33
N SER A 158 13.37 13.80 -0.51
CA SER A 158 13.32 13.36 0.89
C SER A 158 12.35 14.18 1.75
N LEU A 159 12.17 15.47 1.45
CA LEU A 159 11.27 16.36 2.19
C LEU A 159 9.83 16.37 1.66
N LEU A 160 9.59 15.91 0.42
CA LEU A 160 8.25 15.86 -0.18
C LEU A 160 7.17 15.24 0.73
N PRO A 161 7.38 14.07 1.36
CA PRO A 161 6.34 13.46 2.19
C PRO A 161 6.03 14.29 3.44
N LEU A 162 7.06 14.90 4.04
CA LEU A 162 6.94 15.70 5.25
C LEU A 162 6.20 17.02 4.98
N ILE A 163 6.60 17.72 3.92
CA ILE A 163 5.97 18.99 3.52
C ILE A 163 4.53 18.77 3.05
N LYS A 164 4.23 17.61 2.45
CA LYS A 164 2.86 17.18 2.15
C LYS A 164 2.05 16.95 3.43
N LYS A 165 2.60 16.19 4.40
CA LYS A 165 1.94 15.90 5.68
C LYS A 165 1.61 17.19 6.44
N ASN A 166 2.56 18.12 6.46
CA ASN A 166 2.44 19.37 7.19
C ASN A 166 1.82 20.48 6.33
N ALA A 167 1.09 20.17 5.25
CA ALA A 167 0.47 21.22 4.44
C ALA A 167 -0.53 22.03 5.29
N PRO A 168 -0.53 23.38 5.23
CA PRO A 168 -1.50 24.19 5.96
C PRO A 168 -2.93 23.89 5.50
N ALA A 169 -3.91 23.99 6.42
CA ALA A 169 -5.31 23.76 6.10
C ALA A 169 -5.78 24.71 4.97
N GLY A 170 -6.38 24.14 3.92
CA GLY A 170 -6.82 24.88 2.74
C GLY A 170 -5.71 25.28 1.77
N ASP A 171 -4.45 24.93 2.05
CA ASP A 171 -3.27 25.35 1.31
C ASP A 171 -2.38 24.18 0.86
N THR A 172 -1.19 24.43 0.29
CA THR A 172 -0.17 23.39 0.02
C THR A 172 1.14 23.77 0.66
N GLY A 173 1.93 22.79 1.09
CA GLY A 173 3.35 23.03 1.35
C GLY A 173 4.10 23.40 0.06
N HIS A 174 5.25 24.08 0.21
CA HIS A 174 6.02 24.63 -0.91
C HIS A 174 7.48 24.18 -0.88
N ILE A 175 7.99 23.74 -2.03
CA ILE A 175 9.42 23.54 -2.23
C ILE A 175 9.88 24.37 -3.43
N CYS A 176 10.78 25.32 -3.15
CA CYS A 176 11.39 26.18 -4.17
C CYS A 176 12.84 25.77 -4.41
N LEU A 177 13.15 25.33 -5.63
CA LEU A 177 14.52 25.09 -6.09
C LEU A 177 15.09 26.37 -6.71
N VAL A 178 16.13 26.94 -6.12
CA VAL A 178 16.72 28.18 -6.65
C VAL A 178 17.49 27.90 -7.94
N SER A 179 17.04 28.53 -9.01
CA SER A 179 17.53 28.38 -10.38
C SER A 179 18.28 29.64 -10.85
N SER A 180 18.50 29.78 -12.16
CA SER A 180 19.30 30.85 -12.77
C SER A 180 18.98 31.00 -14.26
N ASP A 181 19.09 32.21 -14.81
CA ASP A 181 19.03 32.45 -16.27
C ASP A 181 20.09 31.64 -17.04
N THR A 182 21.22 31.33 -16.39
CA THR A 182 22.30 30.53 -17.00
C THR A 182 21.84 29.14 -17.45
N ALA A 183 20.75 28.61 -16.89
CA ALA A 183 20.12 27.38 -17.37
C ALA A 183 19.70 27.47 -18.85
N ALA A 184 19.24 28.65 -19.29
CA ALA A 184 18.82 28.87 -20.67
C ALA A 184 20.00 29.15 -21.62
N TRP A 185 21.21 29.33 -21.09
CA TRP A 185 22.43 29.60 -21.87
C TRP A 185 23.38 28.42 -21.94
N ALA A 186 23.08 27.32 -21.25
CA ALA A 186 23.86 26.10 -21.33
C ALA A 186 23.77 25.49 -22.73
N LYS A 187 24.91 25.17 -23.32
CA LYS A 187 25.00 24.39 -24.56
C LYS A 187 24.50 22.97 -24.35
N PHE A 188 24.80 22.44 -23.15
CA PHE A 188 24.49 21.11 -22.67
C PHE A 188 24.90 20.02 -23.67
N GLU A 189 26.20 19.90 -23.90
CA GLU A 189 26.77 18.98 -24.90
C GLU A 189 26.45 17.51 -24.58
N GLU A 190 26.31 17.17 -23.30
CA GLU A 190 26.00 15.83 -22.84
C GLU A 190 24.53 15.42 -23.06
N ARG A 191 23.65 16.32 -23.54
CA ARG A 191 22.19 16.09 -23.65
C ARG A 191 21.79 14.87 -24.49
N ASN A 192 22.65 14.43 -25.40
CA ASN A 192 22.39 13.28 -26.27
C ASN A 192 22.97 11.97 -25.73
N SER A 193 23.74 12.01 -24.64
CA SER A 193 24.34 10.83 -24.03
C SER A 193 23.29 9.92 -23.39
N LYS A 194 23.49 8.61 -23.55
CA LYS A 194 22.62 7.55 -23.04
C LYS A 194 23.50 6.41 -22.47
N PRO A 195 23.63 6.27 -21.14
CA PRO A 195 23.04 7.08 -20.08
C PRO A 195 23.66 8.49 -19.98
N LEU A 196 22.89 9.46 -19.48
CA LEU A 196 23.27 10.86 -19.31
C LEU A 196 24.13 11.09 -18.06
N LEU A 197 23.70 10.65 -16.88
CA LEU A 197 24.35 11.01 -15.61
C LEU A 197 25.82 10.56 -15.52
N PRO A 198 26.21 9.36 -15.99
CA PRO A 198 27.61 8.94 -15.94
C PRO A 198 28.60 9.83 -16.69
N GLU A 199 28.13 10.66 -17.64
CA GLU A 199 29.02 11.63 -18.31
C GLU A 199 29.56 12.68 -17.34
N PHE A 200 28.82 13.03 -16.29
CA PHE A 200 29.26 13.98 -15.26
C PHE A 200 30.26 13.38 -14.25
N LYS A 201 30.63 12.10 -14.40
CA LYS A 201 31.75 11.46 -13.71
C LYS A 201 33.05 11.54 -14.51
N LYS A 202 33.00 12.07 -15.73
CA LYS A 202 34.16 12.23 -16.61
C LYS A 202 34.61 13.70 -16.58
N PRO A 203 35.93 13.95 -16.70
CA PRO A 203 36.43 15.31 -16.84
C PRO A 203 35.94 15.93 -18.15
N MET A 204 35.59 17.22 -18.10
CA MET A 204 35.31 18.00 -19.31
C MET A 204 36.56 18.08 -20.17
N LYS A 205 36.38 18.03 -21.51
CA LYS A 205 37.51 18.22 -22.46
C LYS A 205 38.24 19.53 -22.22
N THR A 206 37.47 20.58 -21.96
CA THR A 206 37.93 21.90 -21.53
C THR A 206 36.99 22.38 -20.44
N TRP A 207 37.52 22.67 -19.26
CA TRP A 207 36.71 23.16 -18.15
C TRP A 207 36.09 24.53 -18.49
N ASP A 208 34.76 24.56 -18.55
CA ASP A 208 33.97 25.78 -18.70
C ASP A 208 33.01 25.90 -17.51
N MET A 209 33.43 26.73 -16.55
CA MET A 209 32.69 27.00 -15.32
C MET A 209 31.28 27.56 -15.55
N GLY A 210 31.10 28.39 -16.60
CA GLY A 210 29.81 29.00 -16.93
C GLY A 210 28.85 27.96 -17.52
N GLU A 211 29.36 27.15 -18.44
CA GLU A 211 28.64 26.03 -19.02
C GLU A 211 28.20 25.04 -17.93
N ARG A 212 29.14 24.50 -17.14
CA ARG A 212 28.84 23.48 -16.11
C ARG A 212 27.82 23.99 -15.09
N TYR A 213 27.97 25.22 -14.61
CA TYR A 213 26.98 25.83 -13.72
C TYR A 213 25.60 25.96 -14.39
N GLY A 214 25.56 26.46 -15.63
CA GLY A 214 24.35 26.52 -16.44
C GLY A 214 23.68 25.16 -16.58
N THR A 215 24.43 24.12 -16.94
CA THR A 215 23.94 22.74 -17.05
C THR A 215 23.30 22.29 -15.73
N THR A 216 23.96 22.49 -14.59
CA THR A 216 23.40 22.06 -13.28
C THR A 216 22.04 22.70 -12.97
N LYS A 217 21.86 23.98 -13.33
CA LYS A 217 20.60 24.72 -13.14
C LYS A 217 19.53 24.31 -14.15
N LEU A 218 19.92 23.97 -15.37
CA LEU A 218 19.03 23.43 -16.40
C LEU A 218 18.49 22.05 -16.01
N LEU A 219 19.35 21.16 -15.51
CA LEU A 219 18.93 19.84 -15.03
C LEU A 219 17.89 19.97 -13.90
N GLY A 220 18.06 20.92 -12.99
CA GLY A 220 17.06 21.24 -11.97
C GLY A 220 15.69 21.64 -12.55
N GLN A 221 15.67 22.49 -13.59
CA GLN A 221 14.43 22.88 -14.28
C GLN A 221 13.75 21.69 -14.97
N LEU A 222 14.52 20.88 -15.69
CA LEU A 222 14.02 19.68 -16.38
C LEU A 222 13.43 18.67 -15.37
N PHE A 223 14.14 18.43 -14.26
CA PHE A 223 13.68 17.52 -13.22
C PHE A 223 12.41 18.02 -12.53
N VAL A 224 12.35 19.29 -12.11
CA VAL A 224 11.14 19.87 -11.50
C VAL A 224 9.96 19.84 -12.47
N THR A 225 10.19 20.03 -13.78
CA THR A 225 9.16 19.93 -14.81
C THR A 225 8.60 18.51 -14.95
N ALA A 226 9.47 17.48 -14.87
CA ALA A 226 9.03 16.09 -14.91
C ALA A 226 8.32 15.68 -13.61
N LEU A 227 8.79 16.15 -12.46
CA LEU A 227 8.24 15.82 -11.15
C LEU A 227 6.90 16.53 -10.86
N SER A 228 6.73 17.80 -11.26
CA SER A 228 5.48 18.55 -11.02
C SER A 228 4.27 17.91 -11.70
N LYS A 229 4.45 17.30 -12.87
CA LYS A 229 3.41 16.51 -13.55
C LYS A 229 2.92 15.32 -12.72
N ARG A 230 3.72 14.85 -11.76
CA ARG A 230 3.48 13.66 -10.92
C ARG A 230 3.09 13.99 -9.49
N VAL A 231 3.30 15.24 -9.05
CA VAL A 231 3.09 15.67 -7.67
C VAL A 231 2.27 16.93 -7.66
N SER A 232 0.98 16.84 -7.33
CA SER A 232 0.07 18.00 -7.18
C SER A 232 -0.15 18.42 -5.72
N SER A 233 0.25 17.58 -4.76
CA SER A 233 -0.01 17.79 -3.33
C SER A 233 0.97 18.76 -2.64
N VAL A 234 2.07 19.10 -3.31
CA VAL A 234 3.09 20.05 -2.85
C VAL A 234 3.41 20.96 -4.01
N THR A 235 3.46 22.27 -3.78
CA THR A 235 3.81 23.20 -4.83
C THR A 235 5.32 23.22 -5.03
N LEU A 236 5.76 22.71 -6.18
CA LEU A 236 7.14 22.76 -6.65
C LEU A 236 7.37 23.96 -7.57
N SER A 237 8.38 24.77 -7.31
CA SER A 237 8.73 25.91 -8.17
C SER A 237 10.23 26.05 -8.38
N CYS A 238 10.61 26.70 -9.47
CA CYS A 238 11.97 27.19 -9.67
C CYS A 238 11.99 28.71 -9.56
N ALA A 239 12.91 29.32 -8.81
CA ALA A 239 12.95 30.79 -8.69
C ALA A 239 14.34 31.36 -9.01
N ASN A 240 14.38 32.54 -9.63
CA ASN A 240 15.61 33.21 -10.03
C ASN A 240 15.82 34.52 -9.28
N PRO A 241 16.89 34.63 -8.47
CA PRO A 241 17.20 35.90 -7.81
C PRO A 241 17.75 36.96 -8.77
N GLY A 242 18.15 36.58 -9.98
CA GLY A 242 18.99 37.42 -10.86
C GLY A 242 20.44 37.46 -10.37
N LEU A 243 21.30 38.22 -11.07
CA LEU A 243 22.68 38.40 -10.62
C LEU A 243 22.69 39.28 -9.36
N CYS A 244 23.17 38.75 -8.25
CA CYS A 244 23.25 39.46 -6.97
C CYS A 244 24.72 39.66 -6.54
N GLY A 245 25.06 40.86 -6.08
CA GLY A 245 26.40 41.25 -5.66
C GLY A 245 26.44 41.73 -4.20
N GLY A 246 27.65 42.06 -3.72
CA GLY A 246 27.84 42.70 -2.41
C GLY A 246 27.64 41.81 -1.17
N GLY A 247 27.64 40.48 -1.33
CA GLY A 247 27.45 39.53 -0.22
C GLY A 247 27.22 38.07 -0.60
N SER A 248 27.16 37.75 -1.90
CA SER A 248 27.03 36.37 -2.40
C SER A 248 28.35 35.59 -2.27
N ASP A 249 28.31 34.47 -1.55
CA ASP A 249 29.44 33.53 -1.39
C ASP A 249 29.60 32.56 -2.59
N LEU A 250 28.78 32.70 -3.64
CA LEU A 250 28.68 31.74 -4.74
C LEU A 250 29.99 31.57 -5.53
N ALA A 251 30.73 32.66 -5.77
CA ALA A 251 31.99 32.70 -6.52
C ALA A 251 33.24 32.83 -5.63
N ARG A 252 33.20 32.31 -4.40
CA ARG A 252 34.28 32.45 -3.39
C ARG A 252 35.66 31.96 -3.83
N GLU A 253 35.74 31.08 -4.84
CA GLU A 253 37.01 30.53 -5.36
C GLU A 253 37.72 31.47 -6.35
N ALA A 254 37.06 32.52 -6.86
CA ALA A 254 37.64 33.41 -7.85
C ALA A 254 38.80 34.27 -7.26
N LYS A 255 39.97 34.22 -7.90
CA LYS A 255 41.18 34.97 -7.51
C LYS A 255 41.68 35.87 -8.65
N GLY A 256 42.50 36.87 -8.33
CA GLY A 256 43.19 37.71 -9.32
C GLY A 256 42.26 38.51 -10.27
N ILE A 257 42.62 38.56 -11.54
CA ILE A 257 41.93 39.36 -12.58
C ILE A 257 40.46 38.94 -12.76
N LEU A 258 40.14 37.66 -12.54
CA LEU A 258 38.79 37.13 -12.63
C LEU A 258 37.89 37.67 -11.50
N ARG A 259 38.43 37.81 -10.28
CA ARG A 259 37.73 38.45 -9.16
C ARG A 259 37.51 39.95 -9.43
N PHE A 260 38.44 40.61 -10.11
CA PHE A 260 38.32 42.02 -10.48
C PHE A 260 37.26 42.24 -11.56
N ALA A 261 37.26 41.43 -12.63
CA ALA A 261 36.24 41.46 -13.67
C ALA A 261 34.84 41.16 -13.12
N HIS A 262 34.70 40.17 -12.24
CA HIS A 262 33.45 39.86 -11.55
C HIS A 262 32.98 41.02 -10.66
N LYS A 263 33.90 41.70 -9.94
CA LYS A 263 33.57 42.90 -9.16
C LYS A 263 33.02 44.04 -10.03
N ILE A 264 33.62 44.30 -11.20
CA ILE A 264 33.13 45.32 -12.14
C ILE A 264 31.75 44.94 -12.68
N GLN A 265 31.57 43.68 -13.09
CA GLN A 265 30.27 43.18 -13.56
C GLN A 265 29.18 43.33 -12.48
N CYS A 266 29.50 42.99 -11.23
CA CYS A 266 28.58 43.18 -10.11
C CYS A 266 28.27 44.66 -9.85
N LEU A 267 29.27 45.55 -9.92
CA LEU A 267 29.06 46.99 -9.72
C LEU A 267 28.02 47.57 -10.69
N VAL A 268 28.00 47.09 -11.93
CA VAL A 268 27.16 47.64 -13.01
C VAL A 268 25.80 46.93 -13.12
N LEU A 269 25.75 45.61 -12.91
CA LEU A 269 24.58 44.79 -13.26
C LEU A 269 23.98 43.99 -12.10
N SER A 270 24.56 44.02 -10.89
CA SER A 270 24.04 43.19 -9.81
C SER A 270 22.99 43.90 -8.95
N ARG A 271 22.01 43.11 -8.50
CA ARG A 271 21.07 43.49 -7.45
C ARG A 271 21.70 43.26 -6.08
N THR A 272 21.16 43.89 -5.04
CA THR A 272 21.48 43.48 -3.67
C THR A 272 20.89 42.10 -3.40
N CYS A 273 21.53 41.32 -2.51
CA CYS A 273 21.00 40.01 -2.11
C CYS A 273 19.59 40.12 -1.52
N ALA A 274 19.27 41.24 -0.84
CA ALA A 274 17.95 41.52 -0.29
C ALA A 274 16.88 41.64 -1.39
N VAL A 275 17.20 42.34 -2.49
CA VAL A 275 16.28 42.45 -3.64
C VAL A 275 16.15 41.10 -4.36
N GLY A 276 17.24 40.35 -4.53
CA GLY A 276 17.20 39.02 -5.15
C GLY A 276 16.36 38.01 -4.37
N ALA A 277 16.45 38.04 -3.04
CA ALA A 277 15.69 37.18 -2.13
C ALA A 277 14.16 37.35 -2.27
N ARG A 278 13.68 38.57 -2.58
CA ARG A 278 12.24 38.86 -2.73
C ARG A 278 11.57 37.95 -3.76
N THR A 279 12.21 37.70 -4.90
CA THR A 279 11.66 36.80 -5.93
C THR A 279 11.44 35.38 -5.38
N ILE A 280 12.36 34.91 -4.54
CA ILE A 280 12.30 33.57 -3.96
C ILE A 280 11.21 33.52 -2.88
N VAL A 281 11.08 34.58 -2.08
CA VAL A 281 9.99 34.74 -1.10
C VAL A 281 8.64 34.77 -1.82
N HIS A 282 8.45 35.61 -2.85
CA HIS A 282 7.24 35.66 -3.68
C HIS A 282 6.83 34.29 -4.22
N SER A 283 7.80 33.46 -4.62
CA SER A 283 7.56 32.11 -5.14
C SER A 283 6.86 31.21 -4.11
N VAL A 284 7.23 31.31 -2.83
CA VAL A 284 6.70 30.47 -1.74
C VAL A 284 5.59 31.15 -0.93
N THR A 285 5.29 32.43 -1.22
CA THR A 285 4.25 33.19 -0.51
C THR A 285 3.14 33.64 -1.46
N THR A 286 3.33 34.76 -2.18
CA THR A 286 2.26 35.44 -2.92
C THR A 286 1.77 34.69 -4.15
N LEU A 287 2.67 34.04 -4.89
CA LEU A 287 2.29 33.26 -6.08
C LEU A 287 1.69 31.90 -5.70
N HIS A 288 2.06 31.39 -4.53
CA HIS A 288 1.56 30.16 -3.94
C HIS A 288 1.43 29.03 -4.98
N ARG A 289 0.28 28.37 -5.07
CA ARG A 289 -0.01 27.27 -6.02
C ARG A 289 0.19 27.62 -7.48
N GLN A 290 0.11 28.90 -7.86
CA GLN A 290 0.31 29.32 -9.26
C GLN A 290 1.73 29.05 -9.73
N SER A 291 2.71 29.04 -8.82
CA SER A 291 4.11 28.74 -9.14
C SER A 291 4.39 27.25 -9.42
N HIS A 292 3.40 26.36 -9.27
CA HIS A 292 3.57 24.93 -9.42
C HIS A 292 4.06 24.52 -10.82
N GLY A 293 5.20 23.85 -10.88
CA GLY A 293 5.84 23.44 -12.13
C GLY A 293 6.37 24.61 -12.97
N HIS A 294 6.46 25.81 -12.39
CA HIS A 294 6.78 27.04 -13.11
C HIS A 294 8.05 27.71 -12.57
N TYR A 295 8.57 28.63 -13.39
CA TYR A 295 9.71 29.45 -13.06
C TYR A 295 9.25 30.83 -12.60
N VAL A 296 9.84 31.35 -11.53
CA VAL A 296 9.48 32.65 -10.95
C VAL A 296 10.66 33.60 -11.11
N GLU A 297 10.39 34.78 -11.66
CA GLU A 297 11.38 35.85 -11.82
C GLU A 297 10.69 37.21 -11.82
N GLY A 298 11.24 38.16 -11.06
CA GLY A 298 10.70 39.52 -11.06
C GLY A 298 9.25 39.52 -10.63
N ASP A 299 8.96 38.92 -9.46
CA ASP A 299 7.65 38.77 -8.79
C ASP A 299 6.50 38.08 -9.54
N LYS A 300 6.74 37.54 -10.75
CA LYS A 300 5.75 36.78 -11.53
C LYS A 300 6.26 35.46 -12.09
N ILE A 301 5.31 34.66 -12.57
CA ILE A 301 5.58 33.44 -13.35
C ILE A 301 6.18 33.83 -14.71
N GLN A 302 7.21 33.08 -15.12
CA GLN A 302 7.96 33.25 -16.36
C GLN A 302 8.23 31.88 -17.00
N PRO A 303 8.47 31.81 -18.32
CA PRO A 303 8.85 30.56 -18.98
C PRO A 303 10.25 30.10 -18.56
N MET A 304 10.44 28.79 -18.41
CA MET A 304 11.75 28.13 -18.17
C MET A 304 12.71 28.28 -19.36
N ALA A 305 13.88 27.62 -19.32
CA ALA A 305 14.77 27.52 -20.48
C ALA A 305 14.03 26.97 -21.71
N PRO A 306 14.27 27.49 -22.94
CA PRO A 306 13.51 27.10 -24.13
C PRO A 306 13.46 25.59 -24.40
N ILE A 307 14.56 24.88 -24.14
CA ILE A 307 14.65 23.43 -24.32
C ILE A 307 13.59 22.67 -23.51
N VAL A 308 13.15 23.16 -22.34
CA VAL A 308 12.12 22.51 -21.51
C VAL A 308 10.79 22.32 -22.24
N TYR A 309 10.52 23.17 -23.24
CA TYR A 309 9.28 23.16 -24.01
C TYR A 309 9.38 22.42 -25.35
N GLN A 310 10.60 22.07 -25.79
CA GLN A 310 10.86 21.34 -27.04
C GLN A 310 10.64 19.83 -26.84
N ASP A 311 10.35 19.10 -27.92
CA ASP A 311 10.03 17.67 -27.82
C ASP A 311 11.24 16.84 -27.37
N ASP A 312 12.43 17.15 -27.88
CA ASP A 312 13.68 16.53 -27.41
C ASP A 312 13.97 16.83 -25.94
N GLY A 313 13.61 18.02 -25.47
CA GLY A 313 13.71 18.41 -24.07
C GLY A 313 12.70 17.73 -23.15
N LYS A 314 11.49 17.41 -23.63
CA LYS A 314 10.51 16.60 -22.88
C LYS A 314 11.02 15.17 -22.69
N ASP A 315 11.56 14.57 -23.75
CA ASP A 315 12.17 13.23 -23.68
C ASP A 315 13.40 13.23 -22.78
N LEU A 316 14.22 14.28 -22.86
CA LEU A 316 15.37 14.48 -21.99
C LEU A 316 14.98 14.65 -20.53
N ALA A 317 13.92 15.41 -20.22
CA ALA A 317 13.40 15.59 -18.87
C ALA A 317 12.93 14.25 -18.27
N GLU A 318 12.24 13.44 -19.07
CA GLU A 318 11.79 12.12 -18.63
C GLU A 318 12.96 11.16 -18.41
N ARG A 319 13.93 11.11 -19.34
CA ARG A 319 15.13 10.29 -19.17
C ARG A 319 15.95 10.72 -17.97
N LEU A 320 16.18 12.03 -17.81
CA LEU A 320 16.88 12.59 -16.66
C LEU A 320 16.17 12.26 -15.35
N TYR A 321 14.84 12.35 -15.32
CA TYR A 321 14.03 11.97 -14.17
C TYR A 321 14.32 10.52 -13.78
N GLN A 322 14.17 9.57 -14.71
CA GLN A 322 14.42 8.14 -14.45
C GLN A 322 15.87 7.87 -14.00
N GLU A 323 16.86 8.39 -14.73
CA GLU A 323 18.27 8.19 -14.37
C GLU A 323 18.63 8.79 -13.00
N THR A 324 18.07 9.97 -12.67
CA THR A 324 18.31 10.62 -11.36
C THR A 324 17.76 9.78 -10.23
N LEU A 325 16.64 9.11 -10.44
CA LEU A 325 16.02 8.30 -9.41
C LEU A 325 16.66 6.93 -9.30
N GLU A 326 17.17 6.39 -10.40
CA GLU A 326 18.05 5.22 -10.39
C GLU A 326 19.33 5.53 -9.60
N GLU A 327 19.98 6.67 -9.88
CA GLU A 327 21.19 7.11 -9.15
C GLU A 327 20.91 7.33 -7.67
N LEU A 328 19.76 7.93 -7.33
CA LEU A 328 19.36 8.22 -5.94
C LEU A 328 18.57 7.06 -5.30
N SER A 329 18.47 5.91 -5.97
CA SER A 329 17.65 4.78 -5.50
C SER A 329 18.09 4.27 -4.14
N PHE A 330 19.39 4.35 -3.82
CA PHE A 330 19.95 3.97 -2.51
C PHE A 330 19.30 4.71 -1.33
N ALA A 331 18.70 5.88 -1.56
CA ALA A 331 17.96 6.63 -0.55
C ALA A 331 16.55 6.06 -0.27
N GLY A 332 16.23 4.86 -0.79
CA GLY A 332 14.95 4.19 -0.60
C GLY A 332 13.83 4.72 -1.51
N LEU A 333 14.19 5.38 -2.61
CA LEU A 333 13.26 6.07 -3.52
C LEU A 333 13.25 5.37 -4.89
N TRP A 334 12.40 4.35 -5.04
CA TRP A 334 12.27 3.55 -6.27
C TRP A 334 11.54 4.32 -7.38
N LEU A 335 12.25 4.78 -8.42
CA LEU A 335 11.64 5.26 -9.68
C LEU A 335 12.50 4.86 -10.90
N SER A 336 12.62 3.55 -11.20
CA SER A 336 12.86 3.12 -12.59
C SER A 336 11.51 3.06 -13.33
N PRO A 337 11.46 3.27 -14.65
CA PRO A 337 10.22 3.12 -15.37
C PRO A 337 9.87 1.63 -15.39
N ARG A 338 8.73 1.29 -14.80
CA ARG A 338 8.12 -0.04 -14.95
C ARG A 338 7.15 0.02 -16.13
N PRO A 339 6.91 -1.10 -16.83
CA PRO A 339 5.81 -1.16 -17.77
C PRO A 339 4.53 -0.70 -17.05
N VAL A 340 3.83 0.28 -17.62
CA VAL A 340 2.66 0.93 -17.00
C VAL A 340 1.46 -0.03 -16.93
N ARG A 341 1.53 -1.10 -17.70
CA ARG A 341 0.52 -2.13 -17.86
C ARG A 341 1.25 -3.46 -17.82
N ARG A 342 0.74 -4.38 -17.02
CA ARG A 342 1.26 -5.74 -16.96
C ARG A 342 0.45 -6.61 -17.91
N THR A 343 1.09 -7.45 -18.71
CA THR A 343 0.40 -8.49 -19.46
C THR A 343 -0.23 -9.41 -18.42
N GLU A 344 -1.54 -9.30 -18.36
CA GLU A 344 -2.48 -10.28 -17.87
C GLU A 344 -2.03 -11.65 -18.37
N THR A 345 -1.42 -12.45 -17.50
CA THR A 345 -1.07 -13.84 -17.79
C THR A 345 -1.95 -14.75 -16.92
N PRO A 346 -3.29 -14.70 -17.06
CA PRO A 346 -4.15 -15.65 -16.38
C PRO A 346 -3.81 -17.07 -16.86
N SER A 347 -4.48 -18.07 -16.28
CA SER A 347 -4.31 -19.52 -16.49
C SER A 347 -4.49 -20.03 -17.93
N GLU A 348 -4.20 -19.21 -18.94
CA GLU A 348 -4.17 -19.58 -20.34
C GLU A 348 -3.27 -20.80 -20.51
N PRO A 349 -3.74 -21.86 -21.19
CA PRO A 349 -2.99 -23.09 -21.36
C PRO A 349 -1.72 -22.89 -22.21
N ARG A 350 -1.55 -21.72 -22.83
CA ARG A 350 -0.43 -21.40 -23.72
C ARG A 350 0.03 -19.95 -23.62
N MET A 351 1.30 -19.66 -23.89
CA MET A 351 1.90 -18.32 -23.84
C MET A 351 2.98 -18.14 -24.91
N LEU A 352 2.99 -16.99 -25.59
CA LEU A 352 4.06 -16.62 -26.52
C LEU A 352 5.18 -15.86 -25.83
N SER A 353 6.42 -16.11 -26.23
CA SER A 353 7.59 -15.33 -25.84
C SER A 353 7.76 -14.06 -26.68
N GLN A 354 8.76 -13.25 -26.31
CA GLN A 354 9.16 -12.03 -27.00
C GLN A 354 9.29 -12.24 -28.52
N ASN A 355 8.78 -11.30 -29.32
CA ASN A 355 8.72 -11.36 -30.80
C ASN A 355 8.03 -12.62 -31.38
N GLY A 356 7.24 -13.36 -30.60
CA GLY A 356 6.59 -14.59 -31.06
C GLY A 356 7.58 -15.70 -31.44
N ALA A 357 8.76 -15.73 -30.81
CA ALA A 357 9.82 -16.68 -31.16
C ALA A 357 9.51 -18.13 -30.75
N ALA A 358 8.79 -18.30 -29.63
CA ALA A 358 8.41 -19.59 -29.10
C ALA A 358 7.05 -19.55 -28.40
N LEU A 359 6.29 -20.64 -28.50
CA LEU A 359 5.03 -20.91 -27.81
C LEU A 359 5.27 -21.94 -26.69
N PHE A 360 4.82 -21.61 -25.49
CA PHE A 360 4.87 -22.43 -24.28
C PHE A 360 3.47 -22.94 -23.98
N GLU A 361 3.25 -24.24 -23.91
CA GLU A 361 1.97 -24.86 -23.57
C GLU A 361 2.11 -25.63 -22.25
N PHE A 362 1.31 -25.27 -21.25
CA PHE A 362 1.38 -25.84 -19.90
C PHE A 362 0.42 -27.02 -19.75
N HIS A 363 0.92 -28.18 -19.33
CA HIS A 363 0.15 -29.41 -19.21
C HIS A 363 0.45 -30.13 -17.90
N TYR A 364 -0.58 -30.72 -17.28
CA TYR A 364 -0.42 -31.60 -16.13
C TYR A 364 -0.55 -33.06 -16.57
N GLU A 365 0.45 -33.86 -16.22
CA GLU A 365 0.43 -35.32 -16.43
C GLU A 365 -0.53 -36.00 -15.44
N ARG A 366 -0.88 -37.26 -15.70
CA ARG A 366 -1.84 -38.03 -14.86
C ARG A 366 -1.42 -38.18 -13.40
N ASP A 367 -0.13 -38.06 -13.13
CA ASP A 367 0.49 -38.11 -11.79
C ASP A 367 0.55 -36.73 -11.10
N GLY A 368 0.01 -35.68 -11.73
CA GLY A 368 0.00 -34.31 -11.22
C GLY A 368 1.26 -33.51 -11.51
N ARG A 369 2.21 -34.05 -12.27
CA ARG A 369 3.45 -33.36 -12.65
C ARG A 369 3.19 -32.29 -13.72
N LEU A 370 3.74 -31.08 -13.53
CA LEU A 370 3.73 -30.04 -14.55
C LEU A 370 4.79 -30.35 -15.62
N ALA A 371 4.36 -30.41 -16.88
CA ALA A 371 5.19 -30.46 -18.07
C ALA A 371 4.85 -29.30 -19.00
N VAL A 372 5.86 -28.74 -19.64
CA VAL A 372 5.71 -27.65 -20.62
C VAL A 372 6.08 -28.20 -21.99
N ARG A 373 5.20 -28.01 -22.97
CA ARG A 373 5.48 -28.27 -24.37
C ARG A 373 5.88 -26.96 -25.03
N GLU A 374 7.08 -26.90 -25.59
CA GLU A 374 7.63 -25.71 -26.23
C GLU A 374 7.73 -25.92 -27.73
N THR A 375 7.30 -24.91 -28.50
CA THR A 375 7.39 -24.86 -29.96
C THR A 375 8.15 -23.60 -30.39
N HIS A 376 9.30 -23.77 -31.05
CA HIS A 376 10.12 -22.67 -31.56
C HIS A 376 10.02 -22.63 -33.09
N TYR A 377 9.55 -21.48 -33.62
CA TYR A 377 9.18 -21.35 -35.03
C TYR A 377 10.39 -21.07 -35.93
N ALA A 378 10.71 -21.96 -36.87
CA ALA A 378 11.89 -21.86 -37.74
C ALA A 378 11.91 -20.60 -38.64
N GLU A 379 10.75 -20.02 -38.91
CA GLU A 379 10.61 -18.78 -39.69
C GLU A 379 11.00 -17.52 -38.89
N ASN A 380 11.05 -17.59 -37.56
CA ASN A 380 11.40 -16.44 -36.72
C ASN A 380 12.92 -16.21 -36.73
N LYS A 381 13.35 -14.97 -36.99
CA LYS A 381 14.76 -14.60 -37.06
C LYS A 381 15.54 -14.92 -35.77
N LEU A 382 14.92 -14.76 -34.59
CA LEU A 382 15.57 -15.11 -33.33
C LEU A 382 15.84 -16.62 -33.22
N VAL A 383 14.97 -17.45 -33.80
CA VAL A 383 15.11 -18.90 -33.84
C VAL A 383 16.21 -19.31 -34.82
N GLN A 384 16.24 -18.72 -36.02
CA GLN A 384 17.30 -18.93 -37.02
C GLN A 384 18.69 -18.56 -36.51
N ASP A 385 18.77 -17.48 -35.72
CA ASP A 385 20.01 -17.02 -35.07
C ASP A 385 20.41 -17.87 -33.85
N GLY A 386 19.63 -18.91 -33.50
CA GLY A 386 19.86 -19.78 -32.34
C GLY A 386 19.62 -19.10 -30.99
N ARG A 387 18.79 -18.04 -30.95
CA ARG A 387 18.52 -17.21 -29.76
C ARG A 387 17.16 -17.47 -29.11
N SER A 388 16.40 -18.43 -29.61
CA SER A 388 15.00 -18.67 -29.19
C SER A 388 14.81 -19.73 -28.12
N GLY A 389 15.86 -20.42 -27.65
CA GLY A 389 15.74 -21.49 -26.64
C GLY A 389 15.05 -21.03 -25.34
N PRO A 390 14.61 -21.95 -24.46
CA PRO A 390 13.91 -21.60 -23.22
C PRO A 390 14.70 -20.56 -22.44
N PRO A 391 14.02 -19.64 -21.73
CA PRO A 391 14.52 -18.31 -21.43
C PRO A 391 15.83 -18.34 -20.67
N LEU A 392 16.98 -18.38 -21.37
CA LEU A 392 18.36 -18.41 -20.87
C LEU A 392 18.41 -18.58 -19.35
N HIS A 393 18.15 -19.79 -18.86
CA HIS A 393 18.13 -20.05 -17.44
C HIS A 393 18.80 -21.37 -17.07
N ILE A 394 19.25 -21.45 -15.83
CA ILE A 394 19.99 -22.59 -15.30
C ILE A 394 19.34 -22.98 -13.99
N HIS A 395 18.80 -24.20 -13.92
CA HIS A 395 18.35 -24.76 -12.66
C HIS A 395 19.54 -25.28 -11.85
N CYS A 396 19.63 -24.84 -10.61
CA CYS A 396 20.70 -25.21 -9.68
C CYS A 396 20.35 -26.46 -8.87
N GLY A 397 19.07 -26.65 -8.54
CA GLY A 397 18.55 -27.75 -7.72
C GLY A 397 17.67 -28.76 -8.46
N GLN A 398 17.30 -28.49 -9.72
CA GLN A 398 16.39 -29.36 -10.48
C GLN A 398 17.08 -30.11 -11.61
N THR A 399 16.69 -31.37 -11.75
CA THR A 399 16.98 -32.17 -12.94
C THR A 399 15.85 -31.99 -13.93
N GLU A 400 16.17 -31.63 -15.16
CA GLU A 400 15.21 -31.51 -16.24
C GLU A 400 15.16 -32.79 -17.08
N TYR A 401 14.01 -33.05 -17.70
CA TYR A 401 13.80 -34.18 -18.58
C TYR A 401 13.20 -33.66 -19.87
N PHE A 402 13.82 -34.04 -21.00
CA PHE A 402 13.43 -33.57 -22.32
C PHE A 402 12.96 -34.72 -23.19
N GLN A 403 11.88 -34.51 -23.93
CA GLN A 403 11.39 -35.40 -24.97
C GLN A 403 11.17 -34.60 -26.25
N VAL A 404 12.04 -34.78 -27.24
CA VAL A 404 11.95 -34.08 -28.53
C VAL A 404 10.89 -34.73 -29.41
N GLU A 405 9.99 -33.93 -29.97
CA GLU A 405 8.91 -34.37 -30.87
C GLU A 405 9.22 -34.07 -32.35
N SER A 406 9.96 -32.98 -32.61
CA SER A 406 10.40 -32.51 -33.92
C SER A 406 11.63 -31.59 -33.81
N GLY A 407 12.49 -31.52 -34.84
CA GLY A 407 13.68 -30.67 -34.85
C GLY A 407 14.86 -31.20 -34.01
N THR A 408 15.87 -30.34 -33.80
CA THR A 408 17.11 -30.68 -33.08
C THR A 408 17.37 -29.70 -31.92
N LEU A 409 17.50 -30.24 -30.70
CA LEU A 409 17.82 -29.48 -29.49
C LEU A 409 19.30 -29.71 -29.11
N ALA A 410 20.08 -28.65 -29.03
CA ALA A 410 21.47 -28.72 -28.56
C ALA A 410 21.52 -28.60 -27.04
N VAL A 411 22.36 -29.42 -26.40
CA VAL A 411 22.62 -29.44 -24.96
C VAL A 411 24.13 -29.29 -24.74
N ILE A 412 24.55 -28.36 -23.88
CA ILE A 412 25.95 -28.20 -23.47
C ILE A 412 26.11 -28.51 -22.00
N ARG A 413 27.00 -29.46 -21.73
CA ARG A 413 27.42 -29.84 -20.39
C ARG A 413 28.93 -29.73 -20.25
N ASN A 414 29.40 -28.93 -19.30
CA ASN A 414 30.84 -28.75 -19.03
C ASN A 414 31.67 -28.42 -20.30
N GLY A 415 31.12 -27.62 -21.21
CA GLY A 415 31.78 -27.25 -22.47
C GLY A 415 31.70 -28.28 -23.59
N LYS A 416 31.08 -29.45 -23.37
CA LYS A 416 30.85 -30.48 -24.40
C LYS A 416 29.41 -30.39 -24.92
N LYS A 417 29.26 -30.27 -26.24
CA LYS A 417 27.97 -30.20 -26.94
C LYS A 417 27.46 -31.62 -27.28
N SER A 418 26.19 -31.87 -27.04
CA SER A 418 25.43 -33.05 -27.46
C SER A 418 24.10 -32.61 -28.08
N THR A 419 23.51 -33.44 -28.94
CA THR A 419 22.29 -33.11 -29.68
C THR A 419 21.19 -34.11 -29.35
N LEU A 420 19.95 -33.62 -29.17
CA LEU A 420 18.76 -34.42 -28.89
C LEU A 420 17.82 -34.36 -30.10
N THR A 421 17.33 -35.51 -30.52
CA THR A 421 16.44 -35.68 -31.67
C THR A 421 15.26 -36.60 -31.31
N LYS A 422 14.21 -36.61 -32.13
CA LYS A 422 12.96 -37.37 -31.91
C LYS A 422 13.15 -38.86 -31.56
N GLY A 423 14.18 -39.50 -32.11
CA GLY A 423 14.44 -40.93 -31.89
C GLY A 423 15.11 -41.29 -30.55
N GLY A 424 15.52 -40.30 -29.75
CA GLY A 424 16.33 -40.49 -28.55
C GLY A 424 15.58 -40.85 -27.26
N GLY A 425 14.23 -40.80 -27.25
CA GLY A 425 13.43 -41.01 -26.04
C GLY A 425 13.56 -39.87 -25.01
N ILE A 426 13.18 -40.15 -23.75
CA ILE A 426 13.28 -39.18 -22.65
C ILE A 426 14.74 -39.06 -22.21
N THR A 427 15.29 -37.84 -22.30
CA THR A 427 16.67 -37.55 -21.89
C THR A 427 16.69 -36.81 -20.56
N LYS A 428 17.41 -37.37 -19.57
CA LYS A 428 17.64 -36.75 -18.27
C LYS A 428 18.81 -35.77 -18.32
N ILE A 429 18.57 -34.53 -17.94
CA ILE A 429 19.54 -33.44 -17.88
C ILE A 429 19.75 -33.00 -16.43
N PRO A 430 20.97 -33.16 -15.88
CA PRO A 430 21.24 -32.76 -14.50
C PRO A 430 21.31 -31.23 -14.33
N PRO A 431 21.15 -30.72 -13.10
CA PRO A 431 21.30 -29.29 -12.80
C PRO A 431 22.60 -28.70 -13.35
N GLY A 432 22.57 -27.42 -13.73
CA GLY A 432 23.75 -26.72 -14.26
C GLY A 432 24.06 -26.98 -15.75
N THR A 433 23.13 -27.55 -16.51
CA THR A 433 23.28 -27.81 -17.95
C THR A 433 22.58 -26.73 -18.77
N ARG A 434 23.11 -26.38 -19.95
CA ARG A 434 22.52 -25.37 -20.86
C ARG A 434 21.92 -26.05 -22.09
N PHE A 435 20.88 -25.50 -22.69
CA PHE A 435 20.29 -25.99 -23.93
C PHE A 435 19.76 -24.86 -24.83
N TRP A 436 19.67 -25.08 -26.15
CA TRP A 436 19.11 -24.13 -27.13
C TRP A 436 18.78 -24.80 -28.48
N ALA A 437 18.03 -24.12 -29.35
CA ALA A 437 17.69 -24.61 -30.69
C ALA A 437 18.93 -24.65 -31.62
N GLU A 438 19.27 -25.82 -32.17
CA GLU A 438 20.50 -25.96 -32.96
C GLU A 438 20.40 -25.31 -34.35
N ALA A 439 21.25 -24.31 -34.59
CA ALA A 439 21.39 -23.69 -35.92
C ALA A 439 22.26 -24.55 -36.87
N PRO A 440 21.96 -24.61 -38.18
CA PRO A 440 20.84 -23.95 -38.86
C PRO A 440 19.50 -24.66 -38.59
N VAL A 441 18.48 -23.87 -38.25
CA VAL A 441 17.12 -24.39 -37.98
C VAL A 441 16.38 -24.55 -39.32
N THR A 442 16.14 -25.78 -39.75
CA THR A 442 15.47 -26.10 -41.02
C THR A 442 13.98 -26.44 -40.87
N GLU A 443 13.53 -26.70 -39.64
CA GLU A 443 12.15 -27.05 -39.27
C GLU A 443 11.85 -26.60 -37.83
N ASP A 444 10.57 -26.50 -37.46
CA ASP A 444 10.16 -26.12 -36.11
C ASP A 444 10.69 -27.11 -35.07
N LEU A 445 11.28 -26.56 -34.00
CA LEU A 445 11.74 -27.34 -32.85
C LEU A 445 10.59 -27.48 -31.86
N VAL A 446 10.19 -28.72 -31.58
CA VAL A 446 9.10 -29.04 -30.65
C VAL A 446 9.59 -30.07 -29.64
N PHE A 447 9.47 -29.76 -28.35
CA PHE A 447 9.81 -30.70 -27.28
C PHE A 447 8.93 -30.51 -26.05
N ARG A 448 8.85 -31.56 -25.24
CA ARG A 448 8.31 -31.52 -23.88
C ARG A 448 9.43 -31.48 -22.87
N VAL A 449 9.28 -30.65 -21.84
CA VAL A 449 10.21 -30.48 -20.72
C VAL A 449 9.48 -30.49 -19.39
N TRP A 450 10.07 -31.12 -18.38
CA TRP A 450 9.66 -31.03 -16.98
C TRP A 450 10.87 -31.15 -16.06
N ALA A 451 10.72 -30.73 -14.80
CA ALA A 451 11.82 -30.70 -13.84
C ALA A 451 11.48 -31.45 -12.54
N GLU A 452 12.49 -32.03 -11.88
CA GLU A 452 12.33 -32.71 -10.59
C GLU A 452 13.40 -32.22 -9.58
N PRO A 453 13.02 -31.99 -8.30
CA PRO A 453 11.68 -32.15 -7.75
C PRO A 453 10.71 -31.05 -8.20
N GLN A 454 9.42 -31.40 -8.25
CA GLN A 454 8.33 -30.46 -8.48
C GLN A 454 8.09 -29.67 -7.18
N ASN A 455 7.67 -28.40 -7.28
CA ASN A 455 7.38 -27.50 -6.15
C ASN A 455 8.59 -26.89 -5.41
N LEU A 456 9.71 -26.68 -6.10
CA LEU A 456 10.77 -25.81 -5.57
C LEU A 456 10.38 -24.35 -5.74
N ASP A 457 10.67 -23.52 -4.74
CA ASP A 457 10.40 -22.08 -4.81
C ASP A 457 11.21 -21.44 -5.95
N ARG A 458 10.50 -20.84 -6.91
CA ARG A 458 11.10 -20.17 -8.08
C ARG A 458 12.03 -21.11 -8.87
N GLY A 459 11.63 -22.37 -9.02
CA GLY A 459 12.26 -23.38 -9.88
C GLY A 459 11.73 -23.30 -11.32
N PHE A 460 11.81 -24.41 -12.07
CA PHE A 460 11.05 -24.62 -13.31
C PHE A 460 9.58 -24.81 -12.93
N ASP A 461 8.90 -23.69 -12.69
CA ASP A 461 7.49 -23.65 -12.37
C ASP A 461 6.74 -22.66 -13.27
N GLU A 462 5.43 -22.87 -13.37
CA GLU A 462 4.54 -22.08 -14.22
C GLU A 462 4.55 -20.59 -13.84
N ALA A 463 4.66 -20.27 -12.55
CA ALA A 463 4.65 -18.89 -12.08
C ALA A 463 5.92 -18.14 -12.49
N PHE A 464 7.10 -18.77 -12.38
CA PHE A 464 8.37 -18.20 -12.82
C PHE A 464 8.34 -17.93 -14.33
N LEU A 465 7.96 -18.92 -15.14
CA LEU A 465 7.92 -18.79 -16.61
C LEU A 465 6.95 -17.66 -17.04
N ARG A 466 5.75 -17.60 -16.45
CA ARG A 466 4.76 -16.54 -16.75
C ARG A 466 5.24 -15.17 -16.31
N ASN A 467 5.81 -15.05 -15.11
CA ASN A 467 6.32 -13.77 -14.59
C ASN A 467 7.49 -13.24 -15.43
N TYR A 468 8.41 -14.13 -15.83
CA TYR A 468 9.57 -13.78 -16.62
C TYR A 468 9.22 -13.41 -18.06
N LEU A 469 8.46 -14.27 -18.76
CA LEU A 469 8.05 -14.04 -20.15
C LEU A 469 7.12 -12.83 -20.27
N GLY A 470 6.21 -12.65 -19.31
CA GLY A 470 5.29 -11.50 -19.28
C GLY A 470 6.04 -10.20 -19.12
N TYR A 471 7.03 -10.14 -18.23
CA TYR A 471 7.85 -8.96 -18.03
C TYR A 471 8.63 -8.55 -19.29
N LEU A 472 9.24 -9.51 -20.00
CA LEU A 472 9.96 -9.23 -21.24
C LEU A 472 9.03 -8.72 -22.35
N ARG A 473 7.82 -9.28 -22.44
CA ARG A 473 6.80 -8.87 -23.41
C ARG A 473 6.25 -7.47 -23.10
N ASP A 474 5.99 -7.15 -21.83
CA ASP A 474 5.53 -5.83 -21.42
C ASP A 474 6.56 -4.74 -21.72
N CYS A 475 7.83 -5.05 -21.49
CA CYS A 475 8.93 -4.19 -21.87
C CYS A 475 8.98 -3.97 -23.39
N GLU A 476 8.76 -5.01 -24.19
CA GLU A 476 8.71 -4.92 -25.66
C GLU A 476 7.52 -4.10 -26.16
N GLU A 477 6.31 -4.40 -25.69
CA GLU A 477 5.07 -3.69 -26.09
C GLU A 477 5.18 -2.18 -25.80
N GLN A 478 5.92 -1.80 -24.76
CA GLN A 478 6.11 -0.41 -24.35
C GLN A 478 7.43 0.20 -24.83
N ASN A 479 8.23 -0.55 -25.60
CA ASN A 479 9.55 -0.12 -26.08
C ASN A 479 10.49 0.34 -24.93
N ILE A 480 10.41 -0.31 -23.77
CA ILE A 480 11.24 -0.09 -22.59
C ILE A 480 12.28 -1.21 -22.48
N ARG A 481 13.51 -0.88 -22.06
CA ARG A 481 14.53 -1.90 -21.81
C ARG A 481 14.23 -2.64 -20.49
N PRO A 482 14.26 -3.99 -20.45
CA PRO A 482 14.14 -4.75 -19.21
C PRO A 482 15.22 -4.37 -18.19
N SER A 483 14.82 -4.15 -16.93
CA SER A 483 15.72 -3.81 -15.83
C SER A 483 16.51 -5.04 -15.39
N VAL A 484 17.84 -4.94 -15.41
CA VAL A 484 18.74 -6.00 -14.92
C VAL A 484 18.52 -6.31 -13.44
N PHE A 485 18.10 -5.33 -12.64
CA PHE A 485 17.78 -5.52 -11.22
C PHE A 485 16.44 -6.24 -11.03
N GLN A 486 15.43 -5.92 -11.84
CA GLN A 486 14.15 -6.62 -11.83
C GLN A 486 14.31 -8.08 -12.29
N LEU A 487 15.10 -8.30 -13.34
CA LEU A 487 15.44 -9.63 -13.83
C LEU A 487 16.21 -10.44 -12.77
N ALA A 488 17.18 -9.84 -12.07
CA ALA A 488 17.88 -10.48 -10.96
C ALA A 488 16.97 -10.78 -9.74
N LEU A 489 15.99 -9.90 -9.46
CA LEU A 489 15.01 -10.10 -8.37
C LEU A 489 14.03 -11.23 -8.66
N LEU A 490 13.65 -11.46 -9.94
CA LEU A 490 12.80 -12.59 -10.33
C LEU A 490 13.47 -13.94 -10.04
N GLY A 491 14.80 -14.02 -10.13
CA GLY A 491 15.62 -15.19 -9.75
C GLY A 491 16.14 -15.19 -8.30
N TRP A 492 15.76 -14.20 -7.47
CA TRP A 492 16.26 -14.09 -6.09
C TRP A 492 15.85 -15.29 -5.24
N SER A 493 16.80 -15.92 -4.55
CA SER A 493 16.59 -17.12 -3.71
C SER A 493 15.88 -18.28 -4.41
N GLY A 494 15.76 -18.23 -5.74
CA GLY A 494 15.19 -19.28 -6.56
C GLY A 494 16.22 -20.27 -7.06
N ASP A 495 15.74 -21.40 -7.56
CA ASP A 495 16.59 -22.41 -8.18
C ASP A 495 17.01 -22.06 -9.61
N THR A 496 16.35 -21.06 -10.21
CA THR A 496 16.55 -20.65 -11.60
C THR A 496 17.42 -19.38 -11.71
N LEU A 497 18.58 -19.47 -12.39
CA LEU A 497 19.49 -18.35 -12.65
C LEU A 497 19.44 -17.90 -14.10
N LEU A 498 19.56 -16.60 -14.38
CA LEU A 498 19.65 -16.08 -15.74
C LEU A 498 21.04 -16.39 -16.36
N SER A 499 21.04 -16.89 -17.60
CA SER A 499 22.23 -17.34 -18.33
C SER A 499 22.85 -16.19 -19.13
N PRO A 500 24.07 -15.74 -18.77
CA PRO A 500 24.80 -14.71 -19.51
C PRO A 500 25.75 -15.38 -20.55
N PRO A 501 26.67 -14.65 -21.20
CA PRO A 501 27.52 -15.19 -22.26
C PRO A 501 28.28 -16.47 -21.87
N TRP A 502 28.50 -17.32 -22.88
CA TRP A 502 28.92 -18.72 -22.75
C TRP A 502 30.22 -18.97 -21.95
N TRP A 503 31.08 -17.96 -21.78
CA TRP A 503 32.39 -18.04 -21.15
C TRP A 503 32.39 -17.88 -19.62
N VAL A 504 31.28 -17.51 -18.97
CA VAL A 504 31.27 -17.30 -17.51
C VAL A 504 31.07 -18.63 -16.73
N PRO A 505 31.98 -18.99 -15.80
CA PRO A 505 31.81 -20.17 -14.94
C PRO A 505 30.60 -20.09 -13.99
N LEU A 506 29.88 -21.20 -13.81
CA LEU A 506 28.63 -21.27 -13.02
C LEU A 506 28.79 -20.78 -11.57
N TRP A 507 29.92 -21.09 -10.93
CA TRP A 507 30.16 -20.70 -9.54
C TRP A 507 30.29 -19.17 -9.38
N MET A 508 30.86 -18.47 -10.37
CA MET A 508 30.94 -17.01 -10.38
C MET A 508 29.57 -16.38 -10.57
N LEU A 509 28.69 -17.01 -11.36
CA LEU A 509 27.32 -16.54 -11.59
C LEU A 509 26.46 -16.67 -10.34
N ARG A 510 26.59 -17.79 -9.63
CA ARG A 510 25.93 -18.02 -8.35
C ARG A 510 26.37 -16.96 -7.33
N LEU A 511 27.67 -16.68 -7.27
CA LEU A 511 28.24 -15.66 -6.39
C LEU A 511 27.77 -14.26 -6.77
N PHE A 512 27.74 -13.91 -8.07
CA PHE A 512 27.30 -12.60 -8.54
C PHE A 512 25.80 -12.35 -8.27
N HIS A 513 24.93 -13.30 -8.60
CA HIS A 513 23.50 -13.20 -8.29
C HIS A 513 23.27 -13.12 -6.79
N PHE A 514 23.95 -13.95 -5.99
CA PHE A 514 23.84 -13.92 -4.53
C PHE A 514 24.34 -12.60 -3.94
N ILE A 515 25.46 -12.04 -4.41
CA ILE A 515 26.01 -10.76 -3.93
C ILE A 515 25.12 -9.59 -4.36
N LEU A 516 24.69 -9.53 -5.62
CA LEU A 516 23.86 -8.45 -6.16
C LEU A 516 22.48 -8.45 -5.48
N ALA A 517 21.89 -9.63 -5.33
CA ALA A 517 20.74 -9.86 -4.49
C ALA A 517 21.04 -9.34 -3.08
N HIS A 518 21.93 -9.99 -2.33
CA HIS A 518 22.19 -9.65 -0.94
C HIS A 518 22.56 -8.18 -0.71
N MET A 519 23.21 -7.51 -1.66
CA MET A 519 23.42 -6.06 -1.65
C MET A 519 22.11 -5.27 -1.80
N VAL A 520 21.23 -5.61 -2.75
CA VAL A 520 19.89 -5.02 -2.88
C VAL A 520 19.04 -5.31 -1.62
N GLY A 521 19.13 -6.50 -1.03
CA GLY A 521 18.46 -6.79 0.26
C GLY A 521 19.06 -6.00 1.43
N ARG A 522 20.38 -5.99 1.59
CA ARG A 522 21.08 -5.31 2.71
C ARG A 522 21.02 -3.79 2.65
N LEU A 523 21.15 -3.18 1.47
CA LEU A 523 21.10 -1.72 1.32
C LEU A 523 19.67 -1.17 1.49
N PHE A 524 18.63 -1.94 1.18
CA PHE A 524 17.25 -1.45 1.22
C PHE A 524 16.43 -1.93 2.43
N LEU A 525 16.83 -3.01 3.11
CA LEU A 525 16.10 -3.57 4.26
C LEU A 525 16.84 -3.39 5.61
N GLY A 526 18.03 -2.78 5.62
CA GLY A 526 18.85 -2.60 6.83
C GLY A 526 19.59 -3.88 7.24
N SER A 527 20.85 -3.75 7.68
CA SER A 527 21.70 -4.91 7.97
C SER A 527 21.25 -5.72 9.20
N PRO A 528 21.28 -7.06 9.12
CA PRO A 528 21.15 -7.96 10.27
C PRO A 528 22.51 -8.11 10.96
N THR A 529 22.65 -7.57 12.16
CA THR A 529 23.75 -7.94 13.06
C THR A 529 23.15 -8.63 14.28
N ASN A 530 22.88 -9.93 14.11
CA ASN A 530 22.91 -10.99 15.14
C ASN A 530 22.25 -12.28 14.62
N ALA A 531 22.87 -12.94 13.62
CA ALA A 531 22.58 -14.34 13.33
C ALA A 531 23.69 -14.97 12.48
N ILE A 532 24.84 -15.27 13.10
CA ILE A 532 25.64 -16.42 12.70
C ILE A 532 25.33 -17.50 13.73
N ALA A 533 24.28 -18.27 13.44
CA ALA A 533 24.10 -19.64 13.93
C ALA A 533 23.11 -20.31 12.97
N LEU A 534 23.63 -21.21 12.15
CA LEU A 534 22.86 -22.10 11.29
C LEU A 534 21.84 -22.91 12.12
N ASN A 535 20.58 -22.89 11.72
CA ASN A 535 19.78 -24.11 11.69
C ASN A 535 18.72 -24.06 10.57
N ILE A 536 18.60 -25.19 9.88
CA ILE A 536 17.82 -25.44 8.66
C ILE A 536 16.38 -25.84 9.03
N SER A 537 15.36 -25.19 8.47
CA SER A 537 14.06 -25.76 7.98
C SER A 537 13.03 -24.65 7.61
N HIS A 538 12.35 -24.83 6.46
CA HIS A 538 11.31 -24.07 5.70
C HIS A 538 10.19 -23.29 6.46
N PRO A 539 9.24 -22.55 5.79
CA PRO A 539 9.32 -21.59 4.66
C PRO A 539 8.35 -20.34 4.73
N HIS A 540 8.50 -19.39 3.78
CA HIS A 540 7.53 -18.44 3.16
C HIS A 540 6.62 -17.46 3.95
N SER A 541 6.63 -16.17 3.53
CA SER A 541 5.49 -15.24 3.65
C SER A 541 5.27 -14.43 2.35
N ALA A 542 4.05 -14.51 1.79
CA ALA A 542 3.57 -13.80 0.59
C ALA A 542 3.40 -12.28 0.82
N ASN A 543 3.54 -11.48 -0.26
CA ASN A 543 3.31 -10.03 -0.24
C ASN A 543 1.80 -9.71 -0.34
N LEU A 544 1.17 -9.58 0.82
CA LEU A 544 -0.26 -9.36 1.00
C LEU A 544 -0.83 -8.16 0.22
N ARG A 545 -0.03 -7.11 -0.01
CA ARG A 545 -0.49 -5.88 -0.68
C ARG A 545 -0.79 -6.09 -2.15
N TYR A 546 0.09 -6.82 -2.83
CA TYR A 546 -0.09 -7.18 -4.23
C TYR A 546 -1.25 -8.16 -4.42
N LEU A 547 -1.42 -9.13 -3.51
CA LEU A 547 -2.54 -10.09 -3.53
C LEU A 547 -3.91 -9.43 -3.36
N LEU A 548 -3.98 -8.31 -2.65
CA LEU A 548 -5.23 -7.65 -2.30
C LEU A 548 -5.56 -6.44 -3.20
N THR A 549 -4.59 -5.73 -3.80
CA THR A 549 -4.87 -4.63 -4.76
C THR A 549 -4.76 -5.03 -6.22
N ASN A 550 -4.64 -6.32 -6.53
CA ASN A 550 -4.55 -6.78 -7.90
C ASN A 550 -5.82 -6.37 -8.67
N GLU A 551 -5.64 -5.71 -9.82
CA GLU A 551 -6.71 -5.23 -10.71
C GLU A 551 -7.55 -6.39 -11.30
N TYR A 552 -7.05 -7.64 -11.24
CA TYR A 552 -7.79 -8.87 -11.57
C TYR A 552 -8.70 -9.42 -10.49
N ASN A 553 -8.65 -8.86 -9.29
CA ASN A 553 -9.53 -9.26 -8.21
C ASN A 553 -10.91 -8.60 -8.33
N GLU A 554 -11.27 -8.04 -9.50
CA GLU A 554 -12.59 -7.47 -9.87
C GLU A 554 -13.43 -6.95 -8.69
N TRP A 555 -12.79 -6.20 -7.79
CA TRP A 555 -13.43 -5.89 -6.55
C TRP A 555 -14.62 -4.98 -6.82
N SER A 556 -15.74 -5.22 -6.14
CA SER A 556 -16.89 -4.34 -6.28
C SER A 556 -16.49 -2.90 -5.92
N SER A 557 -17.14 -1.92 -6.56
CA SER A 557 -16.82 -0.49 -6.38
C SER A 557 -16.86 0.00 -4.92
N ASN A 558 -17.44 -0.81 -4.03
CA ASN A 558 -17.64 -0.50 -2.63
C ASN A 558 -16.62 -1.23 -1.72
N THR A 559 -15.81 -2.12 -2.27
CA THR A 559 -14.74 -2.84 -1.55
C THR A 559 -13.58 -1.92 -1.29
N SER A 560 -13.25 -1.78 -0.01
CA SER A 560 -12.11 -0.96 0.40
C SER A 560 -11.03 -1.86 0.99
N ILE A 561 -9.85 -1.76 0.42
CA ILE A 561 -8.69 -2.54 0.83
C ILE A 561 -7.64 -1.55 1.25
N ASN A 562 -7.56 -1.38 2.55
CA ASN A 562 -6.82 -0.32 3.17
C ASN A 562 -5.54 -0.92 3.75
N PHE A 563 -4.37 -0.47 3.30
CA PHE A 563 -3.09 -0.98 3.76
C PHE A 563 -2.53 -0.08 4.84
N ALA A 564 -1.73 -0.64 5.75
CA ALA A 564 -1.11 0.15 6.81
C ALA A 564 -0.43 1.42 6.26
N GLY A 565 -0.76 2.55 6.88
CA GLY A 565 -0.21 3.87 6.55
C GLY A 565 -1.08 4.76 5.64
N THR A 566 -2.31 4.38 5.28
CA THR A 566 -3.28 5.25 4.57
C THR A 566 -4.33 5.83 5.53
N SER A 567 -4.91 7.01 5.25
CA SER A 567 -5.98 7.62 6.06
C SER A 567 -7.19 6.70 6.21
N ASP A 568 -7.54 5.98 5.14
CA ASP A 568 -8.70 5.08 5.10
C ASP A 568 -8.46 3.79 5.89
N PHE A 569 -7.19 3.37 6.05
CA PHE A 569 -6.78 2.30 6.96
C PHE A 569 -7.00 2.73 8.42
N PHE A 570 -6.65 3.97 8.77
CA PHE A 570 -6.89 4.51 10.11
C PHE A 570 -8.39 4.69 10.40
N ALA A 571 -9.18 5.19 9.45
CA ALA A 571 -10.64 5.30 9.58
C ALA A 571 -11.35 3.93 9.69
N SER A 572 -10.86 2.91 8.98
CA SER A 572 -11.40 1.53 9.05
C SER A 572 -10.96 0.77 10.31
N THR A 573 -9.94 1.26 11.01
CA THR A 573 -9.41 0.67 12.26
C THR A 573 -9.76 1.51 13.49
N GLU A 574 -10.43 2.64 13.31
CA GLU A 574 -10.94 3.50 14.37
C GLU A 574 -12.22 2.90 14.99
N ARG A 575 -12.03 1.90 15.85
CA ARG A 575 -12.60 2.04 17.18
C ARG A 575 -11.43 2.42 18.09
N TRP A 576 -11.66 3.52 18.80
CA TRP A 576 -10.91 4.40 19.71
C TRP A 576 -9.48 4.09 20.27
N THR A 577 -8.81 5.19 20.61
CA THR A 577 -7.67 5.49 21.51
C THR A 577 -6.53 4.49 21.80
N THR A 578 -5.51 4.57 20.95
CA THR A 578 -4.02 4.64 21.12
C THR A 578 -3.28 4.33 22.45
N PHE A 579 -2.35 3.37 22.38
CA PHE A 579 -0.90 3.55 22.66
C PHE A 579 -0.05 2.56 21.80
N SER A 580 0.64 3.09 20.77
CA SER A 580 1.43 2.39 19.71
C SER A 580 0.71 1.32 18.85
N ALA A 581 0.83 1.47 17.52
CA ALA A 581 0.04 0.75 16.54
C ALA A 581 0.42 -0.75 16.40
N PRO A 582 -0.56 -1.66 16.38
CA PRO A 582 -0.40 -2.97 15.76
C PRO A 582 0.00 -2.84 14.28
N SER A 583 1.03 -3.58 13.83
CA SER A 583 1.40 -3.70 12.41
C SER A 583 0.48 -4.66 11.65
N TYR A 584 -0.72 -4.20 11.28
CA TYR A 584 -1.57 -4.91 10.32
C TYR A 584 -1.06 -4.67 8.89
N ALA A 585 -0.82 -5.72 8.10
CA ALA A 585 -0.34 -5.54 6.72
C ALA A 585 -1.42 -4.99 5.77
N ALA A 586 -2.70 -5.28 6.03
CA ALA A 586 -3.88 -4.78 5.31
C ALA A 586 -5.16 -4.98 6.14
N VAL A 587 -6.15 -4.11 5.95
CA VAL A 587 -7.55 -4.26 6.36
C VAL A 587 -8.39 -4.34 5.10
N ILE A 588 -9.03 -5.48 4.92
CA ILE A 588 -9.94 -5.72 3.81
C ILE A 588 -11.35 -5.54 4.36
N SER A 589 -12.09 -4.60 3.79
CA SER A 589 -13.52 -4.38 4.04
C SER A 589 -14.28 -4.73 2.77
N PRO A 590 -14.67 -6.00 2.58
CA PRO A 590 -15.40 -6.44 1.40
C PRO A 590 -16.70 -5.63 1.21
N GLY A 591 -16.88 -5.12 -0.01
CA GLY A 591 -17.99 -4.26 -0.42
C GLY A 591 -19.17 -5.01 -1.01
N THR A 592 -18.94 -6.18 -1.58
CA THR A 592 -19.95 -7.19 -1.97
C THR A 592 -19.47 -8.59 -1.59
N GLU A 593 -20.27 -9.62 -1.84
CA GLU A 593 -19.86 -10.99 -1.54
C GLU A 593 -18.85 -11.55 -2.53
N GLU A 594 -18.82 -11.08 -3.78
CA GLU A 594 -17.89 -11.47 -4.85
C GLU A 594 -16.47 -11.27 -4.38
N ASP A 595 -16.24 -10.27 -3.54
CA ASP A 595 -14.96 -9.95 -2.91
C ASP A 595 -14.59 -10.94 -1.79
N VAL A 596 -15.54 -11.31 -0.93
CA VAL A 596 -15.32 -12.39 0.05
C VAL A 596 -15.06 -13.69 -0.71
N ALA A 597 -15.81 -13.92 -1.77
CA ALA A 597 -15.69 -15.05 -2.66
C ALA A 597 -14.35 -15.06 -3.40
N GLN A 598 -13.80 -13.89 -3.80
CA GLN A 598 -12.55 -13.74 -4.53
C GLN A 598 -11.36 -14.06 -3.66
N ILE A 599 -11.38 -13.66 -2.38
CA ILE A 599 -10.37 -14.05 -1.39
C ILE A 599 -10.29 -15.57 -1.27
N PHE A 600 -11.43 -16.26 -1.34
CA PHE A 600 -11.51 -17.72 -1.43
C PHE A 600 -11.32 -18.27 -2.85
N SER A 601 -11.54 -17.46 -3.90
CA SER A 601 -11.43 -17.87 -5.31
C SER A 601 -10.00 -17.81 -5.82
N VAL A 602 -9.11 -16.98 -5.23
CA VAL A 602 -7.65 -17.11 -5.43
C VAL A 602 -7.10 -18.43 -4.86
N THR A 603 -7.94 -19.18 -4.11
CA THR A 603 -7.65 -20.53 -3.59
C THR A 603 -8.52 -21.63 -4.22
N ASN A 604 -9.10 -21.37 -5.42
CA ASN A 604 -10.26 -22.07 -6.03
C ASN A 604 -10.20 -23.58 -6.28
N HIS A 605 -9.19 -24.30 -5.81
CA HIS A 605 -9.16 -25.77 -5.88
C HIS A 605 -9.08 -26.44 -4.51
N ARG A 606 -9.26 -25.69 -3.42
CA ARG A 606 -8.99 -26.17 -2.05
C ARG A 606 -9.96 -25.55 -1.01
N PRO A 607 -9.98 -26.07 0.24
CA PRO A 607 -11.18 -26.25 1.09
C PRO A 607 -11.89 -25.00 1.68
N ARG A 608 -13.15 -25.16 2.14
CA ARG A 608 -14.08 -24.19 2.77
C ARG A 608 -13.62 -23.75 4.17
N LEU A 609 -13.91 -22.50 4.55
CA LEU A 609 -13.62 -21.94 5.88
C LEU A 609 -14.88 -21.26 6.46
N GLU A 610 -14.96 -21.13 7.78
CA GLU A 610 -16.05 -20.45 8.47
C GLU A 610 -16.01 -18.94 8.22
N THR A 611 -17.19 -18.31 8.09
CA THR A 611 -17.33 -16.87 7.84
C THR A 611 -18.51 -16.31 8.62
N GLY A 612 -18.56 -14.98 8.76
CA GLY A 612 -19.72 -14.25 9.30
C GLY A 612 -20.86 -14.08 8.28
N SER A 613 -21.89 -13.32 8.65
CA SER A 613 -23.08 -13.07 7.82
C SER A 613 -23.05 -11.75 7.02
N ALA A 614 -22.03 -10.93 7.23
CA ALA A 614 -21.81 -9.66 6.54
C ALA A 614 -20.47 -9.71 5.79
N PRO A 615 -20.33 -8.97 4.66
CA PRO A 615 -19.12 -9.05 3.85
C PRO A 615 -17.96 -8.22 4.42
N CYS A 616 -18.20 -7.01 4.95
CA CYS A 616 -17.16 -6.07 5.35
C CYS A 616 -16.32 -6.35 6.61
N PRO A 617 -16.70 -7.21 7.58
CA PRO A 617 -15.86 -7.45 8.74
C PRO A 617 -14.49 -8.07 8.40
N SER A 618 -13.43 -7.57 9.03
CA SER A 618 -12.06 -8.13 8.90
C SER A 618 -11.99 -9.56 9.43
N PHE A 619 -11.34 -10.43 8.65
CA PHE A 619 -11.20 -11.85 9.00
C PHE A 619 -10.46 -12.06 10.32
N ILE A 620 -9.29 -11.42 10.51
CA ILE A 620 -8.45 -11.60 11.71
C ILE A 620 -9.17 -11.05 12.96
N GLY A 621 -9.75 -9.85 12.88
CA GLY A 621 -10.44 -9.26 14.03
C GLY A 621 -11.63 -10.11 14.49
N VAL A 622 -12.40 -10.63 13.54
CA VAL A 622 -13.52 -11.52 13.80
C VAL A 622 -13.05 -12.80 14.50
N THR A 623 -11.98 -13.44 14.02
CA THR A 623 -11.39 -14.64 14.65
C THR A 623 -11.00 -14.41 16.11
N LEU A 624 -10.35 -13.28 16.42
CA LEU A 624 -9.84 -13.04 17.78
C LEU A 624 -10.97 -12.91 18.83
N GLY A 625 -12.15 -12.46 18.41
CA GLY A 625 -13.35 -12.44 19.24
C GLY A 625 -14.23 -13.68 19.15
N GLY A 626 -13.86 -14.69 18.35
CA GLY A 626 -14.60 -15.94 18.15
C GLY A 626 -14.94 -16.18 16.68
N GLY A 627 -15.75 -15.30 16.09
CA GLY A 627 -16.20 -15.43 14.71
C GLY A 627 -17.39 -16.38 14.56
N VAL A 628 -18.54 -15.89 15.02
CA VAL A 628 -19.84 -16.54 14.88
C VAL A 628 -20.35 -16.38 13.45
N GLY A 629 -21.15 -17.34 12.98
CA GLY A 629 -21.73 -17.24 11.66
C GLY A 629 -22.49 -18.49 11.24
N ARG A 630 -22.89 -18.50 9.97
CA ARG A 630 -23.82 -19.49 9.42
C ARG A 630 -23.25 -20.91 9.43
N PHE A 631 -21.93 -21.06 9.44
CA PHE A 631 -21.26 -22.37 9.44
C PHE A 631 -21.00 -22.95 10.83
N GLN A 632 -21.30 -22.21 11.91
CA GLN A 632 -20.89 -22.61 13.26
C GLN A 632 -21.48 -23.95 13.74
N GLY A 633 -22.64 -24.33 13.19
CA GLY A 633 -23.29 -25.60 13.52
C GLY A 633 -22.54 -26.82 12.97
N VAL A 634 -21.84 -26.66 11.85
CA VAL A 634 -21.14 -27.74 11.14
C VAL A 634 -19.65 -27.78 11.50
N TYR A 635 -19.02 -26.61 11.67
CA TYR A 635 -17.56 -26.53 11.83
C TYR A 635 -17.07 -25.85 13.12
N GLY A 636 -17.97 -25.23 13.89
CA GLY A 636 -17.59 -24.43 15.05
C GLY A 636 -17.29 -22.98 14.68
N LEU A 637 -16.67 -22.25 15.61
CA LEU A 637 -16.33 -20.84 15.39
C LEU A 637 -15.14 -20.72 14.44
N LEU A 638 -14.98 -19.56 13.80
CA LEU A 638 -13.77 -19.28 13.03
C LEU A 638 -12.49 -19.37 13.89
N ALA A 639 -12.56 -19.00 15.17
CA ALA A 639 -11.48 -19.18 16.14
C ALA A 639 -11.08 -20.64 16.35
N ASP A 640 -11.97 -21.59 16.10
CA ASP A 640 -11.71 -23.02 16.26
C ASP A 640 -10.89 -23.58 15.09
N ALA A 641 -10.99 -22.96 13.92
CA ALA A 641 -10.15 -23.26 12.76
C ALA A 641 -8.73 -22.67 12.87
N LEU A 642 -8.46 -21.77 13.81
CA LEU A 642 -7.15 -21.15 13.96
C LEU A 642 -6.10 -22.18 14.43
N ILE A 643 -4.97 -22.25 13.72
CA ILE A 643 -3.83 -23.15 14.02
C ILE A 643 -2.71 -22.39 14.73
N SER A 644 -2.35 -21.21 14.22
CA SER A 644 -1.28 -20.39 14.77
C SER A 644 -1.41 -18.93 14.35
N VAL A 645 -0.74 -18.05 15.10
CA VAL A 645 -0.59 -16.63 14.77
C VAL A 645 0.85 -16.17 14.96
N ARG A 646 1.25 -15.16 14.18
CA ARG A 646 2.39 -14.31 14.51
C ARG A 646 1.87 -13.07 15.24
N LEU A 647 2.30 -12.88 16.48
CA LEU A 647 1.79 -11.86 17.39
C LEU A 647 2.92 -10.95 17.89
N VAL A 648 2.72 -9.63 17.84
CA VAL A 648 3.60 -8.65 18.50
C VAL A 648 3.02 -8.29 19.88
N THR A 649 3.81 -8.50 20.93
CA THR A 649 3.40 -8.24 22.33
C THR A 649 3.51 -6.77 22.68
N ALA A 650 3.06 -6.40 23.90
CA ALA A 650 3.13 -5.02 24.40
C ALA A 650 4.58 -4.49 24.53
N ASN A 651 5.56 -5.39 24.61
CA ASN A 651 6.98 -5.05 24.69
C ASN A 651 7.67 -5.01 23.32
N GLY A 652 6.93 -5.22 22.22
CA GLY A 652 7.48 -5.20 20.86
C GLY A 652 8.12 -6.51 20.41
N GLU A 653 7.98 -7.59 21.17
CA GLU A 653 8.49 -8.91 20.79
C GLU A 653 7.57 -9.58 19.77
N VAL A 654 8.15 -10.25 18.76
CA VAL A 654 7.39 -11.01 17.76
C VAL A 654 7.42 -12.49 18.13
N LEU A 655 6.25 -13.06 18.39
CA LEU A 655 6.06 -14.46 18.79
C LEU A 655 5.31 -15.25 17.73
N GLU A 656 5.67 -16.52 17.58
CA GLU A 656 4.80 -17.52 16.97
C GLU A 656 3.98 -18.18 18.09
N VAL A 657 2.66 -18.07 18.02
CA VAL A 657 1.71 -18.49 19.04
C VAL A 657 0.79 -19.56 18.45
N SER A 658 0.76 -20.73 19.07
CA SER A 658 0.04 -21.92 18.61
C SER A 658 -0.25 -22.85 19.79
N ARG A 659 -0.84 -24.02 19.52
CA ARG A 659 -1.01 -25.07 20.54
C ARG A 659 0.31 -25.59 21.13
N SER A 660 1.41 -25.51 20.38
CA SER A 660 2.73 -26.01 20.79
C SER A 660 3.70 -24.90 21.21
N SER A 661 3.34 -23.62 21.00
CA SER A 661 4.17 -22.46 21.29
C SER A 661 3.32 -21.37 21.94
N HIS A 662 3.57 -21.02 23.20
CA HIS A 662 2.73 -20.10 23.99
C HIS A 662 1.23 -20.51 24.05
N PRO A 663 0.91 -21.74 24.48
CA PRO A 663 -0.44 -22.29 24.42
C PRO A 663 -1.47 -21.54 25.28
N ASP A 664 -1.01 -20.88 26.35
CA ASP A 664 -1.80 -20.03 27.23
C ASP A 664 -2.23 -18.74 26.52
N LEU A 665 -1.32 -18.11 25.80
CA LEU A 665 -1.60 -16.95 24.96
C LEU A 665 -2.48 -17.36 23.77
N PHE A 666 -2.22 -18.52 23.16
CA PHE A 666 -3.04 -19.08 22.07
C PHE A 666 -4.48 -19.39 22.51
N TRP A 667 -4.67 -19.79 23.76
CA TRP A 667 -5.99 -19.92 24.37
C TRP A 667 -6.69 -18.57 24.50
N ALA A 668 -5.99 -17.55 25.00
CA ALA A 668 -6.54 -16.23 25.27
C ALA A 668 -7.01 -15.52 23.99
N ILE A 669 -6.19 -15.51 22.94
CA ILE A 669 -6.50 -14.81 21.69
C ILE A 669 -7.67 -15.43 20.90
N ARG A 670 -8.13 -16.63 21.27
CA ARG A 670 -9.29 -17.29 20.64
C ARG A 670 -10.58 -16.98 21.41
N GLY A 671 -10.94 -15.70 21.50
CA GLY A 671 -12.18 -15.22 22.12
C GLY A 671 -12.06 -13.93 22.92
N ALA A 672 -10.84 -13.51 23.29
CA ALA A 672 -10.63 -12.29 24.06
C ALA A 672 -10.45 -11.01 23.22
N GLY A 673 -10.52 -11.10 21.89
CA GLY A 673 -10.28 -9.97 20.99
C GLY A 673 -8.81 -9.54 20.96
N ALA A 674 -8.56 -8.26 20.73
CA ALA A 674 -7.21 -7.69 20.55
C ALA A 674 -6.43 -7.44 21.87
N ASN A 675 -6.91 -7.97 22.99
CA ASN A 675 -6.43 -7.65 24.35
C ASN A 675 -4.98 -8.07 24.66
N PHE A 676 -4.31 -8.87 23.82
CA PHE A 676 -3.01 -9.47 24.17
C PHE A 676 -1.88 -9.11 23.20
N GLY A 677 -2.19 -8.36 22.15
CA GLY A 677 -1.19 -8.01 21.15
C GLY A 677 -1.73 -7.87 19.75
N VAL A 678 -0.77 -7.69 18.86
CA VAL A 678 -0.94 -7.33 17.46
C VAL A 678 -0.76 -8.58 16.61
N VAL A 679 -1.81 -9.05 15.95
CA VAL A 679 -1.66 -10.21 15.04
C VAL A 679 -1.27 -9.74 13.65
N THR A 680 -0.10 -10.17 13.16
CA THR A 680 0.45 -9.79 11.84
C THR A 680 0.20 -10.85 10.77
N SER A 681 0.02 -12.11 11.15
CA SER A 681 -0.34 -13.21 10.27
C SER A 681 -1.01 -14.35 11.03
N THR A 682 -1.85 -15.13 10.35
CA THR A 682 -2.63 -16.24 10.92
C THR A 682 -2.59 -17.45 9.99
N THR A 683 -2.63 -18.66 10.56
CA THR A 683 -2.76 -19.93 9.83
C THR A 683 -4.03 -20.63 10.28
N TYR A 684 -4.83 -21.12 9.34
CA TYR A 684 -6.11 -21.79 9.60
C TYR A 684 -6.12 -23.21 9.04
N SER A 685 -6.92 -24.07 9.67
CA SER A 685 -7.42 -25.31 9.11
C SER A 685 -8.60 -25.01 8.20
N VAL A 686 -8.77 -25.80 7.15
CA VAL A 686 -9.77 -25.58 6.09
C VAL A 686 -10.46 -26.92 5.78
N HIS A 687 -11.77 -26.89 5.54
CA HIS A 687 -12.65 -28.05 5.42
C HIS A 687 -12.94 -28.46 3.98
N PRO A 688 -12.83 -29.74 3.59
CA PRO A 688 -13.20 -30.19 2.24
C PRO A 688 -14.58 -29.68 1.78
N LEU A 689 -14.71 -29.39 0.49
CA LEU A 689 -16.00 -28.99 -0.08
C LEU A 689 -16.99 -30.15 0.01
N THR A 690 -18.04 -29.98 0.80
CA THR A 690 -19.21 -30.86 0.79
C THR A 690 -20.15 -30.46 -0.34
N ASN A 691 -20.77 -31.44 -1.02
CA ASN A 691 -21.74 -31.18 -2.09
C ASN A 691 -21.17 -30.28 -3.21
N ASN A 692 -19.91 -30.51 -3.62
CA ASN A 692 -19.19 -29.70 -4.61
C ASN A 692 -19.08 -28.20 -4.28
N GLY A 693 -19.31 -27.81 -3.02
CA GLY A 693 -19.34 -26.42 -2.62
C GLY A 693 -20.73 -25.77 -2.72
N ASP A 694 -21.72 -26.47 -3.25
CA ASP A 694 -23.08 -25.95 -3.45
C ASP A 694 -23.95 -26.05 -2.19
N MET A 695 -24.84 -25.08 -2.04
CA MET A 695 -25.78 -24.96 -0.91
C MET A 695 -27.16 -24.53 -1.42
N PHE A 696 -28.21 -24.97 -0.75
CA PHE A 696 -29.57 -24.53 -1.06
C PHE A 696 -29.95 -23.29 -0.24
N VAL A 697 -30.48 -22.26 -0.90
CA VAL A 697 -31.02 -21.06 -0.27
C VAL A 697 -32.48 -20.86 -0.60
N ALA A 698 -33.26 -20.40 0.38
CA ALA A 698 -34.67 -20.06 0.23
C ALA A 698 -35.02 -18.77 0.97
N GLU A 699 -35.77 -17.89 0.32
CA GLU A 699 -36.15 -16.59 0.84
C GLU A 699 -37.66 -16.36 0.71
N PHE A 700 -38.24 -15.77 1.75
CA PHE A 700 -39.68 -15.47 1.81
C PHE A 700 -39.94 -14.07 2.37
N ILE A 701 -40.92 -13.39 1.78
CA ILE A 701 -41.54 -12.22 2.41
C ILE A 701 -42.73 -12.72 3.23
N VAL A 702 -42.70 -12.49 4.54
CA VAL A 702 -43.79 -12.87 5.43
C VAL A 702 -44.75 -11.68 5.58
N PRO A 703 -45.99 -11.75 5.07
CA PRO A 703 -46.93 -10.65 5.20
C PRO A 703 -47.38 -10.49 6.66
N PRO A 704 -47.72 -9.27 7.13
CA PRO A 704 -48.10 -9.02 8.52
C PRO A 704 -49.14 -9.98 9.11
N ARG A 705 -50.17 -10.33 8.32
CA ARG A 705 -51.22 -11.30 8.69
C ARG A 705 -50.72 -12.72 8.98
N ARG A 706 -49.50 -13.07 8.55
CA ARG A 706 -48.87 -14.39 8.73
C ARG A 706 -47.72 -14.36 9.73
N TRP A 707 -47.30 -13.20 10.26
CA TRP A 707 -46.15 -13.11 11.16
C TRP A 707 -46.26 -14.02 12.36
N SER A 708 -47.39 -13.96 13.05
CA SER A 708 -47.64 -14.75 14.26
C SER A 708 -47.58 -16.26 13.99
N GLN A 709 -48.11 -16.69 12.83
CA GLN A 709 -47.99 -18.08 12.39
C GLN A 709 -46.52 -18.43 12.08
N TYR A 710 -45.80 -17.57 11.37
CA TYR A 710 -44.42 -17.79 10.96
C TYR A 710 -43.47 -17.88 12.15
N LEU A 711 -43.55 -16.93 13.09
CA LEU A 711 -42.73 -16.89 14.30
C LEU A 711 -42.97 -18.15 15.16
N ARG A 712 -44.22 -18.61 15.29
CA ARG A 712 -44.51 -19.88 15.98
C ARG A 712 -44.01 -21.12 15.22
N THR A 713 -44.05 -21.12 13.90
CA THR A 713 -43.44 -22.19 13.10
C THR A 713 -41.93 -22.23 13.34
N MET A 714 -41.25 -21.07 13.34
CA MET A 714 -39.81 -20.97 13.66
C MET A 714 -39.49 -21.54 15.04
N GLU A 715 -40.30 -21.20 16.05
CA GLU A 715 -40.15 -21.75 17.40
C GLU A 715 -40.26 -23.28 17.41
N SER A 716 -41.24 -23.85 16.69
CA SER A 716 -41.44 -25.30 16.59
C SER A 716 -40.32 -26.04 15.85
N MET A 717 -39.53 -25.32 15.05
CA MET A 717 -38.37 -25.88 14.33
C MET A 717 -37.09 -25.84 15.16
N SER A 718 -37.09 -25.19 16.33
CA SER A 718 -35.92 -25.09 17.20
C SER A 718 -35.73 -26.38 18.05
N PRO A 719 -34.50 -26.90 18.18
CA PRO A 719 -33.27 -26.43 17.55
C PRO A 719 -33.18 -26.84 16.08
N LEU A 720 -32.61 -25.97 15.26
CA LEU A 720 -32.34 -26.25 13.84
C LEU A 720 -31.22 -27.31 13.69
N PRO A 721 -31.25 -28.15 12.63
CA PRO A 721 -30.15 -29.05 12.32
C PRO A 721 -28.87 -28.27 11.99
N ALA A 722 -27.70 -28.89 12.18
CA ALA A 722 -26.38 -28.25 12.09
C ALA A 722 -26.16 -27.50 10.76
N GLU A 723 -26.68 -28.06 9.67
CA GLU A 723 -26.55 -27.55 8.32
C GLU A 723 -27.54 -26.43 8.01
N LEU A 724 -28.60 -26.22 8.80
CA LEU A 724 -29.65 -25.24 8.49
C LEU A 724 -29.51 -23.97 9.32
N SER A 725 -29.13 -22.87 8.66
CA SER A 725 -29.08 -21.53 9.29
C SER A 725 -30.16 -20.62 8.72
N SER A 726 -30.68 -19.71 9.54
CA SER A 726 -31.66 -18.71 9.12
C SER A 726 -31.28 -17.30 9.55
N LEU A 727 -31.66 -16.32 8.74
CA LEU A 727 -31.65 -14.90 9.08
C LEU A 727 -33.08 -14.37 8.94
N LEU A 728 -33.56 -13.64 9.95
CA LEU A 728 -34.88 -13.02 9.92
C LEU A 728 -34.70 -11.51 10.08
N LEU A 729 -35.06 -10.75 9.06
CA LEU A 729 -34.91 -9.29 9.04
C LEU A 729 -36.28 -8.63 9.18
N ASN A 730 -36.43 -7.83 10.24
CA ASN A 730 -37.56 -6.94 10.43
C ASN A 730 -37.13 -5.51 10.06
N SER A 731 -37.81 -4.90 9.10
CA SER A 731 -37.48 -3.57 8.57
C SER A 731 -38.72 -2.81 8.11
N PHE A 732 -38.57 -1.51 7.83
CA PHE A 732 -39.65 -0.71 7.25
C PHE A 732 -39.62 -0.77 5.72
N ASN A 733 -40.77 -1.04 5.09
CA ASN A 733 -40.93 -0.95 3.64
C ASN A 733 -41.49 0.43 3.27
N THR A 734 -40.71 1.23 2.56
CA THR A 734 -41.11 2.58 2.13
C THR A 734 -42.17 2.56 1.03
N THR A 735 -42.20 1.53 0.18
CA THR A 735 -43.18 1.37 -0.91
C THR A 735 -44.57 1.04 -0.39
N THR A 736 -44.68 0.11 0.58
CA THR A 736 -45.97 -0.27 1.17
C THR A 736 -46.30 0.55 2.43
N ASN A 737 -45.36 1.38 2.90
CA ASN A 737 -45.45 2.18 4.13
C ASN A 737 -45.82 1.33 5.36
N GLN A 738 -45.27 0.11 5.42
CA GLN A 738 -45.53 -0.87 6.47
C GLN A 738 -44.24 -1.57 6.89
N THR A 739 -44.20 -2.05 8.12
CA THR A 739 -43.16 -2.95 8.59
C THR A 739 -43.26 -4.30 7.90
N GLN A 740 -42.13 -4.88 7.52
CA GLN A 740 -42.02 -6.13 6.78
C GLN A 740 -41.04 -7.09 7.45
N LEU A 741 -41.23 -8.39 7.18
CA LEU A 741 -40.43 -9.46 7.72
C LEU A 741 -39.88 -10.31 6.56
N PHE A 742 -38.56 -10.35 6.41
CA PHE A 742 -37.88 -11.22 5.45
C PHE A 742 -37.25 -12.40 6.15
N ALA A 743 -37.51 -13.58 5.64
CA ALA A 743 -36.90 -14.81 6.10
C ALA A 743 -35.91 -15.33 5.06
N HIS A 744 -34.66 -15.55 5.46
CA HIS A 744 -33.64 -16.21 4.67
C HIS A 744 -33.26 -17.54 5.30
N TRP A 745 -33.10 -18.56 4.46
CA TRP A 745 -32.66 -19.89 4.85
C TRP A 745 -31.49 -20.32 4.00
N ALA A 746 -30.50 -20.96 4.62
CA ALA A 746 -29.43 -21.63 3.91
C ALA A 746 -29.11 -22.98 4.52
N TYR A 747 -29.04 -23.99 3.65
CA TYR A 747 -28.76 -25.37 3.97
C TYR A 747 -27.48 -25.85 3.28
N LYS A 748 -26.53 -26.38 4.06
CA LYS A 748 -25.20 -26.81 3.59
C LYS A 748 -25.25 -28.24 3.06
N GLY A 749 -26.01 -28.46 2.00
CA GLY A 749 -26.15 -29.77 1.39
C GLY A 749 -27.14 -29.79 0.22
N PRO A 750 -27.54 -31.00 -0.25
CA PRO A 750 -28.43 -31.16 -1.40
C PRO A 750 -29.80 -30.51 -1.16
N GLU A 751 -30.36 -29.93 -2.22
CA GLU A 751 -31.69 -29.31 -2.21
C GLU A 751 -32.80 -30.24 -1.70
N THR A 752 -32.71 -31.55 -2.02
CA THR A 752 -33.71 -32.53 -1.59
C THR A 752 -33.84 -32.63 -0.08
N GLU A 753 -32.73 -32.60 0.65
CA GLU A 753 -32.73 -32.62 2.12
C GLU A 753 -33.13 -31.26 2.68
N ALA A 754 -32.67 -30.17 2.05
CA ALA A 754 -33.05 -28.82 2.43
C ALA A 754 -34.57 -28.63 2.44
N ARG A 755 -35.27 -29.12 1.39
CA ARG A 755 -36.73 -29.05 1.27
C ARG A 755 -37.46 -29.87 2.33
N LYS A 756 -36.90 -30.99 2.79
CA LYS A 756 -37.48 -31.77 3.90
C LYS A 756 -37.45 -30.97 5.19
N HIS A 757 -36.28 -30.40 5.53
CA HIS A 757 -36.11 -29.58 6.73
C HIS A 757 -36.95 -28.29 6.69
N LEU A 758 -37.11 -27.70 5.49
CA LEU A 758 -37.91 -26.49 5.30
C LEU A 758 -39.40 -26.76 5.06
N SER A 759 -39.86 -28.00 5.10
CA SER A 759 -41.27 -28.34 4.84
C SER A 759 -42.27 -27.58 5.73
N PRO A 760 -42.03 -27.30 7.03
CA PRO A 760 -42.96 -26.50 7.83
C PRO A 760 -43.16 -25.08 7.29
N ILE A 761 -42.11 -24.49 6.70
CA ILE A 761 -42.15 -23.15 6.10
C ILE A 761 -42.76 -23.20 4.70
N LEU A 762 -42.37 -24.18 3.87
CA LEU A 762 -42.88 -24.35 2.52
C LEU A 762 -44.40 -24.62 2.51
N ASN A 763 -44.90 -25.38 3.47
CA ASN A 763 -46.33 -25.69 3.62
C ASN A 763 -47.19 -24.46 3.99
N MET A 764 -46.57 -23.35 4.38
CA MET A 764 -47.29 -22.09 4.60
C MET A 764 -47.69 -21.39 3.30
N ASN A 765 -47.19 -21.85 2.14
CA ASN A 765 -47.42 -21.27 0.82
C ASN A 765 -47.13 -19.76 0.78
N LEU A 766 -46.03 -19.35 1.43
CA LEU A 766 -45.52 -17.99 1.37
C LEU A 766 -44.97 -17.69 -0.02
N THR A 767 -45.04 -16.44 -0.43
CA THR A 767 -44.40 -15.99 -1.66
C THR A 767 -42.89 -16.01 -1.49
N ALA A 768 -42.23 -16.93 -2.19
CA ALA A 768 -40.78 -16.99 -2.23
C ALA A 768 -40.23 -15.89 -3.15
N THR A 769 -39.26 -15.11 -2.67
CA THR A 769 -38.50 -14.18 -3.51
C THR A 769 -37.38 -14.90 -4.25
N GLN A 770 -36.82 -15.94 -3.63
CA GLN A 770 -35.74 -16.74 -4.18
C GLN A 770 -35.79 -18.17 -3.62
N MET A 771 -35.58 -19.17 -4.47
CA MET A 771 -35.23 -20.54 -4.07
C MET A 771 -34.28 -21.11 -5.12
N ARG A 772 -33.03 -21.38 -4.75
CA ARG A 772 -32.02 -21.86 -5.70
C ARG A 772 -30.84 -22.52 -4.98
N VAL A 773 -30.02 -23.20 -5.76
CA VAL A 773 -28.69 -23.64 -5.33
C VAL A 773 -27.68 -22.54 -5.63
N VAL A 774 -26.80 -22.25 -4.68
CA VAL A 774 -25.72 -21.27 -4.81
C VAL A 774 -24.39 -21.87 -4.32
N PRO A 775 -23.26 -21.49 -4.93
CA PRO A 775 -21.94 -21.78 -4.37
C PRO A 775 -21.80 -21.18 -2.97
N TRP A 776 -21.05 -21.83 -2.09
CA TRP A 776 -20.93 -21.42 -0.70
C TRP A 776 -20.32 -20.03 -0.49
N ASN A 777 -19.43 -19.65 -1.40
CA ASN A 777 -18.80 -18.34 -1.43
C ASN A 777 -19.72 -17.25 -2.03
N ARG A 778 -20.96 -17.60 -2.40
CA ARG A 778 -22.00 -16.72 -2.95
C ARG A 778 -23.28 -16.73 -2.07
N LEU A 779 -23.17 -17.02 -0.78
CA LEU A 779 -24.25 -16.99 0.21
C LEU A 779 -24.80 -15.59 0.63
N VAL A 780 -23.95 -14.67 1.09
CA VAL A 780 -24.20 -13.29 1.56
C VAL A 780 -24.82 -12.35 0.51
N GLU A 781 -24.33 -12.27 -0.73
CA GLU A 781 -24.98 -11.63 -1.89
C GLU A 781 -26.32 -12.26 -2.20
N ASN A 782 -26.45 -13.57 -2.01
CA ASN A 782 -27.72 -14.24 -2.17
C ASN A 782 -28.56 -14.16 -0.88
N THR A 783 -28.32 -13.17 -0.01
CA THR A 783 -29.08 -12.91 1.21
C THR A 783 -29.90 -11.62 1.12
N PHE A 784 -31.20 -11.75 1.38
CA PHE A 784 -32.23 -10.71 1.28
C PHE A 784 -32.27 -10.04 -0.09
N ALA A 785 -32.25 -10.84 -1.16
CA ALA A 785 -32.16 -10.36 -2.54
C ALA A 785 -31.00 -9.38 -2.78
N GLY A 786 -29.85 -9.62 -2.13
CA GLY A 786 -28.66 -8.77 -2.21
C GLY A 786 -28.62 -7.62 -1.22
N ALA A 787 -29.70 -7.36 -0.46
CA ALA A 787 -29.71 -6.24 0.49
C ALA A 787 -28.72 -6.40 1.65
N ALA A 788 -28.25 -7.62 1.96
CA ALA A 788 -27.25 -7.83 3.02
C ALA A 788 -25.92 -7.07 2.79
N VAL A 789 -25.55 -6.76 1.54
CA VAL A 789 -24.34 -5.98 1.23
C VAL A 789 -24.47 -4.50 1.62
N THR A 790 -25.70 -3.96 1.66
CA THR A 790 -25.97 -2.55 2.04
C THR A 790 -25.64 -2.26 3.50
N VAL A 791 -25.48 -3.29 4.34
CA VAL A 791 -25.04 -3.13 5.74
C VAL A 791 -23.62 -2.54 5.80
N CYS A 792 -22.84 -2.73 4.75
CA CYS A 792 -21.43 -2.32 4.65
C CYS A 792 -21.23 -0.96 3.95
N GLU A 793 -22.29 -0.16 3.81
CA GLU A 793 -22.19 1.20 3.29
C GLU A 793 -21.26 2.08 4.15
N PRO A 794 -20.18 2.66 3.57
CA PRO A 794 -19.30 3.58 4.27
C PRO A 794 -20.04 4.81 4.82
N ASN A 795 -19.51 5.43 5.87
CA ASN A 795 -20.04 6.64 6.51
C ASN A 795 -21.48 6.52 7.07
N SER A 796 -22.02 5.31 7.20
CA SER A 796 -23.30 5.07 7.85
C SER A 796 -23.12 4.89 9.36
N ASN A 797 -23.64 5.83 10.16
CA ASN A 797 -23.66 5.66 11.62
C ASN A 797 -24.69 4.60 11.99
N ARG A 798 -24.23 3.47 12.56
CA ARG A 798 -25.09 2.36 12.99
C ARG A 798 -24.90 2.15 14.49
N ASN A 799 -25.97 2.37 15.24
CA ASN A 799 -25.98 2.07 16.66
C ASN A 799 -26.48 0.63 16.88
N LEU A 800 -25.58 -0.27 17.23
CA LEU A 800 -25.84 -1.72 17.32
C LEU A 800 -26.11 -2.14 18.77
N TYR A 801 -27.32 -2.59 19.04
CA TYR A 801 -27.69 -3.24 20.30
C TYR A 801 -27.79 -4.75 20.03
N THR A 802 -26.93 -5.54 20.67
CA THR A 802 -26.84 -6.98 20.43
C THR A 802 -27.10 -7.80 21.68
N LEU A 803 -27.42 -9.08 21.48
CA LEU A 803 -27.53 -10.06 22.56
C LEU A 803 -27.44 -11.48 21.98
N SER A 804 -26.83 -12.38 22.76
CA SER A 804 -26.79 -13.83 22.52
C SER A 804 -27.91 -14.54 23.27
N MET A 805 -28.50 -15.58 22.67
CA MET A 805 -29.55 -16.38 23.30
C MET A 805 -29.42 -17.88 23.01
N LYS A 806 -29.92 -18.70 23.95
CA LYS A 806 -30.07 -20.15 23.75
C LYS A 806 -31.45 -20.52 23.24
N ASN A 807 -32.45 -19.70 23.54
CA ASN A 807 -33.84 -20.00 23.26
C ASN A 807 -34.50 -18.86 22.50
N TYR A 808 -35.26 -19.24 21.48
CA TYR A 808 -36.15 -18.36 20.74
C TYR A 808 -37.55 -18.43 21.35
N SER A 809 -38.23 -17.28 21.47
CA SER A 809 -39.60 -17.18 21.98
C SER A 809 -40.48 -16.44 20.99
N ALA A 810 -41.42 -17.13 20.34
CA ALA A 810 -42.29 -16.51 19.34
C ALA A 810 -43.07 -15.32 19.91
N SER A 811 -43.60 -15.46 21.14
CA SER A 811 -44.34 -14.38 21.82
C SER A 811 -43.49 -13.14 22.08
N THR A 812 -42.20 -13.31 22.40
CA THR A 812 -41.28 -12.18 22.58
C THR A 812 -41.11 -11.44 21.26
N TRP A 813 -40.96 -12.17 20.15
CA TRP A 813 -40.76 -11.54 18.85
C TRP A 813 -42.00 -10.91 18.25
N GLU A 814 -43.19 -11.43 18.57
CA GLU A 814 -44.45 -10.76 18.28
C GLU A 814 -44.51 -9.40 18.99
N ALA A 815 -44.15 -9.36 20.28
CA ALA A 815 -44.11 -8.13 21.05
C ALA A 815 -43.06 -7.14 20.49
N VAL A 816 -41.84 -7.61 20.22
CA VAL A 816 -40.77 -6.79 19.64
C VAL A 816 -41.15 -6.24 18.27
N ALA A 817 -41.73 -7.06 17.38
CA ALA A 817 -42.19 -6.60 16.07
C ALA A 817 -43.29 -5.54 16.19
N SER A 818 -44.21 -5.69 17.14
CA SER A 818 -45.24 -4.69 17.43
C SER A 818 -44.63 -3.40 17.95
N LYS A 819 -43.68 -3.47 18.89
CA LYS A 819 -42.98 -2.29 19.44
C LYS A 819 -42.22 -1.54 18.36
N LEU A 820 -41.53 -2.26 17.47
CA LEU A 820 -40.81 -1.67 16.34
C LEU A 820 -41.77 -0.98 15.35
N ALA A 821 -42.92 -1.59 15.05
CA ALA A 821 -43.94 -0.96 14.21
C ALA A 821 -44.50 0.32 14.84
N THR A 822 -44.80 0.32 16.15
CA THR A 822 -45.20 1.52 16.89
C THR A 822 -44.11 2.58 16.90
N PHE A 823 -42.85 2.16 17.05
CA PHE A 823 -41.70 3.06 17.05
C PHE A 823 -41.55 3.78 15.70
N TYR A 824 -41.66 3.05 14.58
CA TYR A 824 -41.66 3.65 13.23
C TYR A 824 -42.82 4.60 12.96
N ALA A 825 -43.98 4.36 13.58
CA ALA A 825 -45.14 5.24 13.46
C ALA A 825 -44.90 6.55 14.23
N ARG A 826 -44.31 6.46 15.43
CA ARG A 826 -44.03 7.60 16.31
C ARG A 826 -42.83 8.43 15.86
N TYR A 827 -41.78 7.78 15.35
CA TYR A 827 -40.54 8.39 14.90
C TYR A 827 -40.26 8.05 13.43
N PRO A 828 -40.93 8.72 12.46
CA PRO A 828 -40.73 8.46 11.04
C PRO A 828 -39.27 8.56 10.57
N GLN A 829 -38.47 9.42 11.20
CA GLN A 829 -37.04 9.60 10.94
C GLN A 829 -36.20 8.36 11.31
N ALA A 830 -36.70 7.47 12.17
CA ALA A 830 -36.01 6.26 12.59
C ALA A 830 -36.34 5.03 11.73
N ARG A 831 -37.09 5.19 10.62
CA ARG A 831 -37.53 4.08 9.76
C ARG A 831 -36.40 3.37 9.01
N SER A 832 -35.20 3.93 9.00
CA SER A 832 -33.98 3.26 8.53
C SER A 832 -33.42 2.25 9.53
N SER A 833 -33.93 2.22 10.77
CA SER A 833 -33.59 1.20 11.76
C SER A 833 -34.08 -0.18 11.32
N SER A 834 -33.41 -1.24 11.72
CA SER A 834 -33.79 -2.62 11.42
C SER A 834 -33.40 -3.56 12.55
N LEU A 835 -34.02 -4.74 12.57
CA LEU A 835 -33.72 -5.78 13.53
C LEU A 835 -33.45 -7.10 12.80
N LEU A 836 -32.22 -7.59 12.94
CA LEU A 836 -31.78 -8.85 12.39
C LEU A 836 -31.72 -9.90 13.50
N TYR A 837 -32.40 -11.02 13.26
CA TYR A 837 -32.28 -12.22 14.07
C TYR A 837 -31.46 -13.26 13.32
N GLU A 838 -30.49 -13.82 14.02
CA GLU A 838 -29.53 -14.74 13.46
C GLU A 838 -29.68 -16.11 14.12
N PHE A 839 -30.21 -17.09 13.38
CA PHE A 839 -30.37 -18.46 13.85
C PHE A 839 -29.22 -19.30 13.35
N PHE A 840 -28.23 -19.49 14.22
CA PHE A 840 -27.04 -20.26 13.93
C PHE A 840 -27.02 -21.50 14.84
N PRO A 841 -27.35 -22.69 14.30
CA PRO A 841 -27.17 -23.95 15.01
C PRO A 841 -25.75 -24.03 15.57
N ASN A 842 -25.55 -24.74 16.68
CA ASN A 842 -24.31 -24.67 17.44
C ASN A 842 -23.67 -26.02 17.73
N GLN A 843 -24.09 -27.10 17.08
CA GLN A 843 -23.69 -28.46 17.40
C GLN A 843 -22.16 -28.64 17.40
N ALA A 844 -21.47 -28.20 16.34
CA ALA A 844 -20.00 -28.26 16.28
C ALA A 844 -19.34 -27.28 17.27
N MET A 845 -19.88 -26.06 17.43
CA MET A 845 -19.39 -25.10 18.43
C MET A 845 -19.46 -25.66 19.86
N ALA A 846 -20.57 -26.30 20.21
CA ALA A 846 -20.87 -26.88 21.51
C ALA A 846 -20.11 -28.18 21.78
N ALA A 847 -19.69 -28.89 20.73
CA ALA A 847 -18.86 -30.10 20.84
C ALA A 847 -17.44 -29.80 21.34
N ILE A 848 -16.97 -28.57 21.16
CA ILE A 848 -15.66 -28.12 21.66
C ILE A 848 -15.78 -27.77 23.15
N PRO A 849 -14.90 -28.30 24.02
CA PRO A 849 -14.95 -28.00 25.45
C PRO A 849 -14.96 -26.50 25.74
N LEU A 850 -15.78 -26.07 26.71
CA LEU A 850 -15.91 -24.65 27.05
C LEU A 850 -14.56 -24.01 27.39
N ASP A 851 -13.66 -24.75 28.04
CA ASP A 851 -12.32 -24.29 28.45
C ASP A 851 -11.24 -24.38 27.37
N GLU A 852 -11.57 -24.85 26.17
CA GLU A 852 -10.63 -24.97 25.05
C GLU A 852 -10.13 -23.62 24.52
N THR A 853 -10.97 -22.59 24.64
CA THR A 853 -10.66 -21.21 24.21
C THR A 853 -11.21 -20.19 25.20
N ALA A 854 -10.88 -18.91 24.99
CA ALA A 854 -11.42 -17.79 25.78
C ALA A 854 -12.86 -17.40 25.39
N PHE A 855 -13.40 -17.93 24.29
CA PHE A 855 -14.75 -17.62 23.84
C PHE A 855 -15.79 -18.19 24.83
N PRO A 856 -16.72 -17.39 25.37
CA PRO A 856 -17.68 -17.85 26.34
C PRO A 856 -18.96 -18.38 25.67
N ARG A 857 -19.78 -19.15 26.41
CA ARG A 857 -21.13 -19.57 26.00
C ARG A 857 -21.23 -20.26 24.63
N ARG A 858 -20.49 -21.36 24.47
CA ARG A 858 -20.55 -22.27 23.31
C ARG A 858 -21.90 -22.98 23.10
N ASP A 859 -22.87 -22.74 23.98
CA ASP A 859 -24.24 -23.24 23.89
C ASP A 859 -25.26 -22.20 23.35
N THR A 860 -24.78 -21.05 22.88
CA THR A 860 -25.59 -20.05 22.16
C THR A 860 -26.11 -20.59 20.83
N THR A 861 -27.38 -20.37 20.49
CA THR A 861 -28.03 -20.86 19.25
C THR A 861 -28.57 -19.75 18.37
N ALA A 862 -28.69 -18.53 18.91
CA ALA A 862 -29.11 -17.38 18.14
C ALA A 862 -28.54 -16.06 18.69
N TYR A 863 -28.57 -15.04 17.84
CA TYR A 863 -28.11 -13.69 18.13
C TYR A 863 -29.11 -12.66 17.62
N ILE A 864 -29.14 -11.48 18.24
CA ILE A 864 -29.81 -10.30 17.68
C ILE A 864 -28.80 -9.22 17.34
N ASN A 865 -29.11 -8.52 16.25
CA ASN A 865 -28.49 -7.26 15.89
C ASN A 865 -29.62 -6.24 15.65
N LEU A 866 -29.91 -5.43 16.67
CA LEU A 866 -30.81 -4.29 16.54
C LEU A 866 -29.99 -3.09 16.06
N ILE A 867 -30.22 -2.70 14.81
CA ILE A 867 -29.50 -1.63 14.12
C ILE A 867 -30.37 -0.38 14.18
N LEU A 868 -30.06 0.52 15.11
CA LEU A 868 -30.80 1.76 15.31
C LEU A 868 -30.12 2.92 14.58
N THR A 869 -30.87 3.58 13.71
CA THR A 869 -30.41 4.71 12.89
C THR A 869 -31.51 5.75 12.73
N SER A 870 -31.11 7.00 12.48
CA SER A 870 -32.02 8.10 12.17
C SER A 870 -31.56 8.84 10.92
N SER A 871 -32.49 9.29 10.09
CA SER A 871 -32.20 10.20 8.97
C SER A 871 -31.91 11.63 9.41
N ILE A 872 -32.23 11.99 10.65
CA ILE A 872 -31.99 13.32 11.25
C ILE A 872 -31.47 13.11 12.68
N HIS A 873 -30.28 13.64 12.98
CA HIS A 873 -29.71 13.58 14.33
C HIS A 873 -30.20 14.77 15.17
N ASN A 874 -30.98 14.48 16.21
CA ASN A 874 -31.40 15.44 17.24
C ASN A 874 -31.51 14.72 18.58
N SER A 875 -31.34 15.49 19.67
CA SER A 875 -31.27 14.94 21.03
C SER A 875 -32.51 14.14 21.43
N GLU A 876 -33.71 14.49 20.95
CA GLU A 876 -34.93 13.74 21.26
C GLU A 876 -34.94 12.35 20.60
N THR A 877 -34.63 12.28 19.30
CA THR A 877 -34.65 11.03 18.53
C THR A 877 -33.52 10.12 18.95
N ASP A 878 -32.31 10.67 19.17
CA ASP A 878 -31.15 9.90 19.59
C ASP A 878 -31.36 9.28 20.99
N ASN A 879 -31.97 10.02 21.92
CA ASN A 879 -32.36 9.48 23.23
C ASN A 879 -33.46 8.40 23.12
N ALA A 880 -34.46 8.61 22.26
CA ALA A 880 -35.52 7.63 22.04
C ALA A 880 -34.98 6.33 21.44
N LEU A 881 -34.01 6.41 20.51
CA LEU A 881 -33.32 5.24 19.96
C LEU A 881 -32.55 4.50 21.06
N ALA A 882 -31.79 5.21 21.91
CA ALA A 882 -31.03 4.56 22.98
C ALA A 882 -31.94 3.81 23.96
N MET A 883 -33.00 4.47 24.46
CA MET A 883 -33.98 3.85 25.34
C MET A 883 -34.66 2.63 24.71
N PHE A 884 -34.99 2.71 23.42
CA PHE A 884 -35.60 1.61 22.69
C PHE A 884 -34.63 0.42 22.55
N GLY A 885 -33.35 0.67 22.28
CA GLY A 885 -32.31 -0.36 22.21
C GLY A 885 -32.17 -1.14 23.52
N GLU A 886 -32.13 -0.44 24.65
CA GLU A 886 -32.11 -1.04 25.99
C GLU A 886 -33.38 -1.83 26.31
N GLU A 887 -34.55 -1.28 25.96
CA GLU A 887 -35.84 -1.95 26.16
C GLU A 887 -35.90 -3.29 25.43
N ILE A 888 -35.55 -3.31 24.15
CA ILE A 888 -35.58 -4.54 23.35
C ILE A 888 -34.56 -5.56 23.88
N ARG A 889 -33.33 -5.15 24.25
CA ARG A 889 -32.37 -6.08 24.86
C ARG A 889 -32.91 -6.69 26.15
N ARG A 890 -33.60 -5.91 26.99
CA ARG A 890 -34.20 -6.39 28.24
C ARG A 890 -35.31 -7.42 28.00
N ASP A 891 -36.21 -7.15 27.06
CA ASP A 891 -37.29 -8.07 26.69
C ASP A 891 -36.76 -9.40 26.17
N VAL A 892 -35.75 -9.34 25.31
CA VAL A 892 -35.14 -10.55 24.72
C VAL A 892 -34.33 -11.30 25.78
N ALA A 893 -33.57 -10.60 26.62
CA ALA A 893 -32.82 -11.21 27.73
C ALA A 893 -33.74 -12.06 28.63
N ALA A 894 -34.94 -11.55 28.93
CA ALA A 894 -35.92 -12.24 29.78
C ALA A 894 -36.36 -13.62 29.27
N THR A 895 -36.24 -13.90 27.96
CA THR A 895 -36.60 -15.19 27.36
C THR A 895 -35.44 -15.95 26.73
N SER A 896 -34.24 -15.37 26.77
CA SER A 896 -33.00 -15.91 26.17
C SER A 896 -32.45 -17.19 26.84
N ARG A 897 -32.90 -17.48 28.07
CA ARG A 897 -32.35 -18.49 29.01
C ARG A 897 -30.93 -18.22 29.51
N TYR A 898 -30.40 -17.02 29.32
CA TYR A 898 -29.29 -16.52 30.12
C TYR A 898 -29.82 -15.78 31.35
N PRO A 899 -29.11 -15.83 32.50
CA PRO A 899 -29.53 -15.14 33.72
C PRO A 899 -29.45 -13.62 33.61
N GLU A 900 -28.70 -13.12 32.62
CA GLU A 900 -28.44 -11.71 32.38
C GLU A 900 -28.19 -11.46 30.89
N ILE A 901 -28.14 -10.19 30.49
CA ILE A 901 -27.71 -9.78 29.16
C ILE A 901 -26.34 -10.42 28.89
N THR A 902 -26.25 -11.15 27.79
CA THR A 902 -25.07 -11.93 27.45
C THR A 902 -24.70 -11.61 26.01
N THR A 903 -23.42 -11.36 25.78
CA THR A 903 -22.85 -11.11 24.46
C THR A 903 -21.42 -11.68 24.39
N PHE A 904 -20.68 -11.31 23.36
CA PHE A 904 -19.26 -11.58 23.20
C PHE A 904 -18.57 -10.37 22.58
N VAL A 905 -17.24 -10.30 22.68
CA VAL A 905 -16.47 -9.08 22.42
C VAL A 905 -16.72 -8.41 21.06
N ASN A 906 -16.96 -9.18 19.99
CA ASN A 906 -17.22 -8.59 18.67
C ASN A 906 -18.62 -7.94 18.57
N TYR A 907 -19.57 -8.38 19.40
CA TYR A 907 -20.96 -7.91 19.40
C TYR A 907 -21.24 -6.95 20.56
N ALA A 908 -20.36 -6.83 21.55
CA ALA A 908 -20.51 -5.91 22.67
C ALA A 908 -20.79 -4.47 22.20
N HIS A 909 -21.86 -3.89 22.75
CA HIS A 909 -22.28 -2.51 22.48
C HIS A 909 -21.37 -1.51 23.21
N GLY A 910 -20.93 -1.87 24.42
CA GLY A 910 -20.05 -1.07 25.29
C GLY A 910 -20.67 -0.69 26.63
N ASP A 911 -21.94 -1.02 26.88
CA ASP A 911 -22.59 -0.86 28.18
C ASP A 911 -22.67 -2.18 28.98
N GLU A 912 -22.25 -3.29 28.39
CA GLU A 912 -22.20 -4.58 29.04
C GLU A 912 -21.02 -4.69 30.02
N THR A 913 -21.17 -5.47 31.09
CA THR A 913 -20.07 -5.75 32.02
C THR A 913 -19.07 -6.75 31.41
N LEU A 914 -17.87 -6.82 31.99
CA LEU A 914 -16.87 -7.81 31.56
C LEU A 914 -17.36 -9.25 31.72
N GLU A 915 -18.15 -9.53 32.76
CA GLU A 915 -18.79 -10.83 32.96
C GLU A 915 -19.76 -11.14 31.81
N GLN A 916 -20.55 -10.16 31.40
CA GLN A 916 -21.52 -10.28 30.31
C GLN A 916 -20.83 -10.49 28.95
N ILE A 917 -19.62 -9.98 28.76
CA ILE A 917 -18.84 -10.10 27.51
C ILE A 917 -17.98 -11.38 27.48
N TYR A 918 -17.18 -11.63 28.53
CA TYR A 918 -16.15 -12.67 28.55
C TYR A 918 -16.51 -13.91 29.35
N GLY A 919 -17.60 -13.88 30.12
CA GLY A 919 -17.97 -14.97 31.03
C GLY A 919 -17.16 -14.90 32.33
N LYS A 920 -17.86 -14.92 33.46
CA LYS A 920 -17.25 -14.84 34.80
C LYS A 920 -16.19 -15.90 35.05
N ASP A 921 -16.39 -17.10 34.51
CA ASP A 921 -15.50 -18.26 34.60
C ASP A 921 -14.15 -18.05 33.89
N LYS A 922 -14.08 -17.15 32.90
CA LYS A 922 -12.87 -16.89 32.10
C LYS A 922 -12.03 -15.75 32.64
N LEU A 923 -12.66 -14.79 33.32
CA LEU A 923 -12.05 -13.50 33.66
C LEU A 923 -10.82 -13.64 34.57
N ALA A 924 -10.83 -14.53 35.55
CA ALA A 924 -9.67 -14.75 36.41
C ALA A 924 -8.42 -15.20 35.61
N ARG A 925 -8.61 -16.13 34.66
CA ARG A 925 -7.52 -16.61 33.79
C ARG A 925 -7.09 -15.54 32.79
N LEU A 926 -8.04 -14.85 32.18
CA LEU A 926 -7.77 -13.75 31.25
C LEU A 926 -7.00 -12.62 31.93
N ALA A 927 -7.36 -12.22 33.15
CA ALA A 927 -6.66 -11.20 33.92
C ALA A 927 -5.25 -11.64 34.33
N ALA A 928 -5.08 -12.91 34.74
CA ALA A 928 -3.75 -13.46 35.03
C ALA A 928 -2.84 -13.43 33.79
N LEU A 929 -3.36 -13.82 32.62
CA LEU A 929 -2.60 -13.74 31.36
C LEU A 929 -2.34 -12.30 30.94
N LYS A 930 -3.30 -11.39 31.18
CA LYS A 930 -3.15 -9.97 30.87
C LYS A 930 -1.98 -9.38 31.66
N LYS A 931 -1.88 -9.73 32.94
CA LYS A 931 -0.75 -9.35 33.80
C LYS A 931 0.60 -9.87 33.30
N ILE A 932 0.65 -11.02 32.64
CA ILE A 932 1.89 -11.60 32.10
C ILE A 932 2.27 -10.92 30.78
N TRP A 933 1.34 -10.87 29.83
CA TRP A 933 1.60 -10.51 28.43
C TRP A 933 1.46 -9.01 28.14
N ASP A 934 0.68 -8.30 28.95
CA ASP A 934 0.46 -6.86 28.83
C ASP A 934 0.18 -6.21 30.21
N PRO A 935 1.17 -6.21 31.14
CA PRO A 935 1.02 -5.67 32.49
C PRO A 935 0.75 -4.17 32.55
N LYS A 936 0.98 -3.46 31.44
CA LYS A 936 0.78 -2.00 31.33
C LYS A 936 -0.54 -1.64 30.63
N GLU A 937 -1.36 -2.65 30.31
CA GLU A 937 -2.66 -2.48 29.66
C GLU A 937 -2.58 -1.66 28.36
N VAL A 938 -1.48 -1.84 27.61
CA VAL A 938 -1.24 -1.20 26.31
C VAL A 938 -2.38 -1.52 25.34
N PHE A 939 -2.91 -2.74 25.38
CA PHE A 939 -4.02 -3.20 24.57
C PHE A 939 -5.30 -3.31 25.40
N SER A 940 -5.89 -2.19 25.79
CA SER A 940 -7.11 -2.13 26.62
C SER A 940 -8.31 -1.50 25.89
N PHE A 941 -8.17 -1.32 24.57
CA PHE A 941 -9.14 -0.57 23.81
C PHE A 941 -10.41 -1.38 23.46
N ASN A 942 -11.58 -0.81 23.79
CA ASN A 942 -12.94 -1.36 23.59
C ASN A 942 -13.13 -2.76 24.18
N ASN A 943 -13.68 -2.81 25.39
CA ASN A 943 -13.81 -4.01 26.23
C ASN A 943 -12.45 -4.54 26.73
N GLY A 944 -11.63 -3.63 27.29
CA GLY A 944 -10.32 -3.97 27.84
C GLY A 944 -10.39 -4.93 29.02
N LEU A 945 -9.52 -5.94 29.02
CA LEU A 945 -9.33 -6.86 30.14
C LEU A 945 -8.44 -6.22 31.22
N PRO A 946 -8.78 -6.35 32.51
CA PRO A 946 -7.96 -5.85 33.60
C PRO A 946 -6.78 -6.79 33.89
N THR A 947 -5.73 -6.29 34.52
CA THR A 947 -4.61 -7.12 35.02
C THR A 947 -4.90 -7.88 36.32
N THR A 948 -6.03 -7.61 36.97
CA THR A 948 -6.52 -8.34 38.16
C THR A 948 -8.03 -8.49 38.12
N TYR A 949 -8.54 -9.61 38.62
CA TYR A 949 -9.98 -9.87 38.75
C TYR A 949 -10.24 -10.58 40.09
N PRO A 950 -11.21 -10.11 40.89
CA PRO A 950 -11.44 -10.57 42.27
C PRO A 950 -12.01 -11.99 42.40
#